data_AF-A0A7J4T6V2-F1
#
_entry.id   AF-A0A7J4T6V2-F1
#
_cell.length_a   1.000
_cell.length_b   1.000
_cell.length_c   1.000
_cell.angle_alpha   90.00
_cell.angle_beta   90.00
_cell.angle_gamma   90.00
#
_symmetry.space_group_name_H-M   'P 1'
#
loop_
_entity.id
_entity.type
_entity.pdbx_description
1 polymer ?
#
loop_
_entity_poly.entity_id
_entity_poly.type
_entity_poly.pdbx_seq_one_letter_code
_entity_poly.pdbx_strand_id
1 'polypeptide(L)'
;MQHRQRLVNKSPQYKMMEKSWKALLYFALNEVQPFSEDEEESTPMKRTQRSRRSPRQASSSPLDWLPNFSELVDNEQSNKPFSLSALLLHKNLQPDKWESSGDDKIESLRESCLAEGVHKVWQKMAETTPIFAQFSLFSIAKSSEKKKFKIDYSILSSDFLQPDVLKKCLDHLSMMNLDPAVLLELGKVKSQLSAGRSLRVSQSLFELEGEQKIISLILGLHTRKDISDMLSETKGLDADYVKSLSLLNDLLQDNFEHWIDTVTIEQDNELVKSMKSIAWNQPPNEASVLDVGVLSQGYEFAEDPSVKEKIQWWKLNALVKNKQKKEAKSLLFELKIEADSDTRSLLVLLKEIGEEGFDWLELQLSQLDHISLTYILSDEELPSSLRYAGAKILFQRPHDIESSIIHHLIELFTLYADIDLLYTLVTKKEIDLQTRPYESLLITHLLPAQNKSANIDWLNSCREKAQENILETPLPSYFSKPAQSLLLLMEGILDDAESIVDKFGTDKPGLKAFKTCRQALKKGGDGLAAKKDLETLNASVKNENFSPLEQALFHSVISTLKLNRATWMLQSNRDEDIGPMLDTLLSNEMTPMLMMQTVRYFVLEYDLALPSLVNWYQTFDVTSPWHAIARAAVSASKSEERNAARDYQKAGESEIFSYEEKIMIYRKAMIHYAHAGLWTEALNLIEQEPALKSALTKRFQLYLQVSFHASQQETEKARKLLISFIETKKIVEDDFGESKERSSYANDDLDMLQDYPTSQPRSLPVQPFVGRVIAAKSWLKKQLYRGRKDTEYRYSELMKSSQILPKEVYDIADEAATNGKPFEGLMYLERAQLSGKFSLMDKKRLADTESSLFNLHHHSIPLQKRTYLRSLKLKPVVILDTNILIDVIVEKLSMKLGLTSASRLEMRGKDKFHLVLKYYCEENKIWMWIPKVVRRELTDFSKQVDRMHGLFDGYLVDKSKLEKEVTVQTSQKIIQEIIDEYSNWKPLDLQLEEIDDEDRIDEQMNAFLTDHFEIYDELTSMKRVKSEPIRTEIDNHLVYPESNDIAIMKLAARLAQRPFKDVGSLIIATRDGDFTLVARALEERFGFGVVKNSRMLQSWIN
;
A
#
# COMPACT_ATOMS: atom_id res chain seq x y z
N MET A 1 15.05 20.04 105.98
CA MET A 1 15.41 21.04 104.96
C MET A 1 15.57 20.46 103.54
N GLN A 2 16.65 19.73 103.20
CA GLN A 2 16.95 19.33 101.80
C GLN A 2 15.88 18.43 101.10
N HIS A 3 15.10 17.64 101.84
CA HIS A 3 14.03 16.82 101.27
C HIS A 3 12.84 17.66 100.77
N ARG A 4 12.47 18.73 101.49
CA ARG A 4 11.37 19.65 101.11
C ARG A 4 11.70 20.39 99.81
N GLN A 5 12.93 20.89 99.67
CA GLN A 5 13.40 21.55 98.43
C GLN A 5 13.35 20.62 97.21
N ARG A 6 13.72 19.34 97.38
CA ARG A 6 13.66 18.35 96.28
C ARG A 6 12.23 18.03 95.85
N LEU A 7 11.28 17.97 96.79
CA LEU A 7 9.87 17.74 96.48
C LEU A 7 9.25 18.93 95.75
N VAL A 8 9.54 20.15 96.20
CA VAL A 8 9.05 21.39 95.56
C VAL A 8 9.64 21.57 94.16
N ASN A 9 10.95 21.35 93.96
CA ASN A 9 11.58 21.46 92.63
C ASN A 9 11.00 20.49 91.58
N LYS A 10 10.36 19.40 92.02
CA LYS A 10 9.70 18.44 91.14
C LYS A 10 8.25 18.83 90.81
N SER A 11 7.62 19.76 91.52
CA SER A 11 6.23 20.13 91.26
C SER A 11 6.09 20.95 89.96
N PRO A 12 5.06 20.69 89.14
CA PRO A 12 4.83 21.43 87.91
C PRO A 12 4.52 22.91 88.18
N GLN A 13 3.82 23.22 89.29
CA GLN A 13 3.58 24.62 89.69
C GLN A 13 4.88 25.36 89.97
N TYR A 14 5.86 24.71 90.62
CA TYR A 14 7.17 25.34 90.85
C TYR A 14 7.90 25.56 89.53
N LYS A 15 7.90 24.63 88.58
CA LYS A 15 8.58 24.83 87.29
C LYS A 15 8.03 26.03 86.51
N MET A 16 6.72 26.25 86.55
CA MET A 16 6.05 27.39 85.88
C MET A 16 6.21 28.74 86.61
N MET A 17 6.58 28.79 87.89
CA MET A 17 6.81 30.05 88.60
C MET A 17 8.03 30.82 88.08
N GLU A 18 7.96 32.15 88.12
CA GLU A 18 9.09 33.04 87.83
C GLU A 18 10.25 32.87 88.82
N LYS A 19 11.48 33.19 88.38
CA LYS A 19 12.70 33.00 89.19
C LYS A 19 12.71 33.82 90.49
N SER A 20 12.14 35.02 90.46
CA SER A 20 12.04 35.94 91.59
C SER A 20 11.16 35.39 92.72
N TRP A 21 10.02 34.81 92.39
CA TRP A 21 9.14 34.13 93.36
C TRP A 21 9.72 32.82 93.90
N LYS A 22 10.49 32.10 93.07
CA LYS A 22 11.23 30.91 93.53
C LYS A 22 12.27 31.26 94.60
N ALA A 23 12.87 32.45 94.53
CA ALA A 23 13.84 32.94 95.51
C ALA A 23 13.21 33.13 96.90
N LEU A 24 12.07 33.84 96.98
CA LEU A 24 11.36 34.03 98.24
C LEU A 24 10.92 32.70 98.87
N LEU A 25 10.41 31.79 98.05
CA LEU A 25 10.02 30.46 98.52
C LEU A 25 11.24 29.65 99.00
N TYR A 26 12.41 29.85 98.38
CA TYR A 26 13.66 29.22 98.82
C TYR A 26 14.09 29.70 100.22
N PHE A 27 14.05 31.01 100.46
CA PHE A 27 14.32 31.59 101.79
C PHE A 27 13.27 31.18 102.82
N ALA A 28 11.99 31.14 102.41
CA ALA A 28 10.91 30.70 103.27
C ALA A 28 11.08 29.22 103.70
N LEU A 29 11.51 28.35 102.78
CA LEU A 29 11.77 26.95 103.08
C LEU A 29 12.98 26.71 104.01
N ASN A 30 13.87 27.69 104.13
CA ASN A 30 15.08 27.62 104.96
C ASN A 30 14.94 28.29 106.33
N GLU A 31 13.76 28.85 106.66
CA GLU A 31 13.43 29.40 107.99
C GLU A 31 14.49 30.40 108.52
N VAL A 32 14.94 31.29 107.64
CA VAL A 32 16.06 32.21 107.92
C VAL A 32 15.71 33.21 109.05
N GLN A 33 16.66 33.44 109.97
CA GLN A 33 16.49 34.29 111.15
C GLN A 33 17.13 35.70 110.98
N PRO A 34 16.66 36.73 111.73
CA PRO A 34 17.25 38.07 111.75
C PRO A 34 18.56 38.10 112.57
N PHE A 35 19.46 39.02 112.26
CA PHE A 35 20.76 39.19 112.94
C PHE A 35 20.59 39.96 114.28
N SER A 36 21.24 39.54 115.38
CA SER A 36 21.25 40.24 116.69
C SER A 36 22.67 40.66 117.08
N GLU A 37 22.85 41.89 117.58
CA GLU A 37 24.16 42.53 117.80
C GLU A 37 24.91 42.14 119.10
N ASP A 38 24.36 41.29 119.98
CA ASP A 38 24.93 41.00 121.33
C ASP A 38 25.51 39.57 121.55
N GLU A 39 25.88 38.82 120.50
CA GLU A 39 26.59 37.54 120.66
C GLU A 39 27.97 37.55 119.97
N GLU A 40 29.03 37.76 120.77
CA GLU A 40 30.41 37.41 120.42
C GLU A 40 30.59 35.88 120.37
N GLU A 41 31.23 35.41 119.29
CA GLU A 41 31.63 34.02 118.99
C GLU A 41 30.53 32.97 118.73
N SER A 42 30.15 32.81 117.46
CA SER A 42 30.18 31.47 116.85
C SER A 42 30.57 31.49 115.38
N THR A 43 31.66 30.80 115.09
CA THR A 43 32.28 30.65 113.78
C THR A 43 31.34 30.10 112.70
N PRO A 44 31.61 30.41 111.41
CA PRO A 44 30.68 30.23 110.31
C PRO A 44 30.51 28.78 109.90
N MET A 45 29.28 28.45 109.47
CA MET A 45 28.89 27.20 108.85
C MET A 45 29.93 26.76 107.79
N LYS A 46 30.58 25.62 108.05
CA LYS A 46 31.62 25.01 107.21
C LYS A 46 31.19 24.96 105.74
N ARG A 47 31.92 25.69 104.88
CA ARG A 47 32.09 25.37 103.45
C ARG A 47 32.59 23.93 103.34
N THR A 48 31.68 22.99 103.08
CA THR A 48 32.05 21.64 102.67
C THR A 48 32.54 21.70 101.22
N GLN A 49 33.85 21.94 101.07
CA GLN A 49 34.56 21.80 99.82
C GLN A 49 34.46 20.36 99.31
N ARG A 50 33.62 20.13 98.29
CA ARG A 50 33.81 19.04 97.33
C ARG A 50 34.52 19.60 96.09
N SER A 51 35.84 19.43 96.07
CA SER A 51 36.68 19.30 94.86
C SER A 51 36.30 17.98 94.16
N ARG A 52 36.22 17.74 92.84
CA ARG A 52 36.54 18.40 91.53
C ARG A 52 35.78 17.51 90.48
N ARG A 53 35.16 17.96 89.38
CA ARG A 53 35.74 18.55 88.15
C ARG A 53 34.63 19.09 87.20
N SER A 54 34.96 20.23 86.57
CA SER A 54 34.41 20.92 85.38
C SER A 54 33.33 22.00 85.51
N PRO A 55 33.45 23.11 84.73
CA PRO A 55 33.09 24.45 85.16
C PRO A 55 32.04 25.09 84.26
N ARG A 56 30.87 25.46 84.80
CA ARG A 56 29.92 26.33 84.09
C ARG A 56 29.04 27.07 85.10
N GLN A 57 29.17 28.39 85.06
CA GLN A 57 28.42 29.41 85.81
C GLN A 57 28.56 29.31 87.33
N ALA A 58 29.10 30.39 87.93
CA ALA A 58 28.96 30.63 89.36
C ALA A 58 27.48 30.41 89.70
N SER A 59 27.19 29.43 90.54
CA SER A 59 25.82 29.21 91.01
C SER A 59 25.41 30.50 91.71
N SER A 60 24.59 31.32 91.04
CA SER A 60 24.10 32.55 91.61
C SER A 60 23.43 32.18 92.93
N SER A 61 23.74 32.93 93.97
CA SER A 61 23.07 32.73 95.25
C SER A 61 21.56 32.90 95.00
N PRO A 62 20.68 32.15 95.67
CA PRO A 62 19.24 32.38 95.60
C PRO A 62 18.82 33.82 95.94
N LEU A 63 19.71 34.61 96.57
CA LEU A 63 19.55 36.04 96.76
C LEU A 63 19.67 36.84 95.45
N ASP A 64 20.52 36.42 94.51
CA ASP A 64 20.72 37.06 93.20
C ASP A 64 19.52 36.88 92.25
N TRP A 65 18.54 36.05 92.63
CA TRP A 65 17.28 35.89 91.88
C TRP A 65 16.23 36.92 92.26
N LEU A 66 16.44 37.66 93.35
CA LEU A 66 15.59 38.78 93.73
C LEU A 66 16.00 40.05 92.95
N PRO A 67 15.06 40.96 92.65
CA PRO A 67 15.40 42.26 92.09
C PRO A 67 16.31 43.03 93.06
N ASN A 68 17.26 43.82 92.52
CA ASN A 68 18.20 44.58 93.34
C ASN A 68 17.50 45.71 94.13
N PHE A 69 18.16 46.24 95.16
CA PHE A 69 17.62 47.32 96.01
C PHE A 69 17.08 48.50 95.19
N SER A 70 17.82 49.00 94.19
CA SER A 70 17.37 50.09 93.32
C SER A 70 16.10 49.73 92.52
N GLU A 71 15.99 48.50 91.99
CA GLU A 71 14.81 48.06 91.22
C GLU A 71 13.56 47.92 92.10
N LEU A 72 13.72 47.61 93.39
CA LEU A 72 12.60 47.55 94.35
C LEU A 72 12.19 48.96 94.82
N VAL A 73 13.12 49.91 94.83
CA VAL A 73 12.89 51.31 95.20
C VAL A 73 12.25 52.11 94.06
N ASP A 74 12.45 51.74 92.80
CA ASP A 74 11.90 52.53 91.67
C ASP A 74 10.58 51.97 91.09
N ASN A 75 10.20 50.73 91.41
CA ASN A 75 9.12 50.03 90.70
C ASN A 75 7.78 50.06 91.45
N GLU A 76 6.97 51.11 91.26
CA GLU A 76 5.64 51.30 91.88
C GLU A 76 4.57 50.28 91.44
N GLN A 77 4.77 49.57 90.33
CA GLN A 77 3.82 48.56 89.80
C GLN A 77 4.07 47.14 90.34
N SER A 78 5.03 46.97 91.24
CA SER A 78 5.38 45.65 91.79
C SER A 78 4.39 45.22 92.89
N ASN A 79 4.12 43.91 93.01
CA ASN A 79 3.20 43.38 94.02
C ASN A 79 3.70 43.78 95.42
N LYS A 80 3.00 44.69 96.10
CA LYS A 80 3.49 45.38 97.31
C LYS A 80 4.02 44.42 98.40
N PRO A 81 3.32 43.32 98.75
CA PRO A 81 3.84 42.25 99.62
C PRO A 81 5.13 41.58 99.12
N PHE A 82 5.27 41.35 97.82
CA PHE A 82 6.48 40.78 97.24
C PHE A 82 7.66 41.75 97.41
N SER A 83 7.45 43.03 97.13
CA SER A 83 8.51 44.03 97.25
C SER A 83 8.92 44.26 98.70
N LEU A 84 7.96 44.26 99.63
CA LEU A 84 8.23 44.34 101.08
C LEU A 84 9.05 43.15 101.58
N SER A 85 8.74 41.93 101.13
CA SER A 85 9.49 40.72 101.54
C SER A 85 10.90 40.68 100.94
N ALA A 86 11.08 41.10 99.69
CA ALA A 86 12.41 41.21 99.08
C ALA A 86 13.30 42.24 99.81
N LEU A 87 12.76 43.41 100.17
CA LEU A 87 13.51 44.44 100.93
C LEU A 87 13.91 43.98 102.34
N LEU A 88 13.04 43.25 103.05
CA LEU A 88 13.37 42.67 104.36
C LEU A 88 14.54 41.67 104.30
N LEU A 89 14.65 40.90 103.22
CA LEU A 89 15.77 39.98 103.04
C LEU A 89 17.08 40.73 102.76
N HIS A 90 17.05 41.80 101.95
CA HIS A 90 18.23 42.62 101.72
C HIS A 90 18.72 43.30 103.00
N LYS A 91 17.82 43.88 103.81
CA LYS A 91 18.17 44.52 105.08
C LYS A 91 18.85 43.56 106.07
N ASN A 92 18.32 42.35 106.23
CA ASN A 92 18.81 41.40 107.24
C ASN A 92 20.02 40.56 106.79
N LEU A 93 20.19 40.29 105.49
CA LEU A 93 21.24 39.39 104.99
C LEU A 93 22.40 40.11 104.30
N GLN A 94 22.27 41.41 104.02
CA GLN A 94 23.33 42.26 103.45
C GLN A 94 23.42 43.61 104.18
N PRO A 95 23.71 43.64 105.50
CA PRO A 95 23.77 44.90 106.25
C PRO A 95 24.83 45.87 105.68
N ASP A 96 25.97 45.35 105.23
CA ASP A 96 27.07 46.14 104.64
C ASP A 96 26.69 46.91 103.36
N LYS A 97 25.56 46.57 102.71
CA LYS A 97 25.07 47.19 101.48
C LYS A 97 23.75 47.95 101.66
N TRP A 98 23.30 48.13 102.90
CA TRP A 98 22.02 48.77 103.21
C TRP A 98 22.17 50.30 103.28
N GLU A 99 21.29 51.03 102.58
CA GLU A 99 21.20 52.49 102.64
C GLU A 99 20.03 52.91 103.54
N SER A 100 20.20 53.97 104.34
CA SER A 100 19.19 54.44 105.30
C SER A 100 17.87 54.88 104.64
N SER A 101 17.89 55.26 103.36
CA SER A 101 16.71 55.57 102.55
C SER A 101 15.73 54.38 102.40
N GLY A 102 16.22 53.15 102.54
CA GLY A 102 15.39 51.94 102.44
C GLY A 102 14.42 51.73 103.60
N ASP A 103 14.69 52.34 104.76
CA ASP A 103 13.85 52.19 105.94
C ASP A 103 12.51 52.92 105.78
N ASP A 104 12.51 54.10 105.14
CA ASP A 104 11.29 54.86 104.84
C ASP A 104 10.35 54.07 103.90
N LYS A 105 10.91 53.37 102.91
CA LYS A 105 10.12 52.58 101.94
C LYS A 105 9.60 51.27 102.53
N ILE A 106 10.34 50.65 103.46
CA ILE A 106 9.82 49.53 104.25
C ILE A 106 8.59 49.98 105.03
N GLU A 107 8.65 51.15 105.67
CA GLU A 107 7.52 51.67 106.46
C GLU A 107 6.32 52.01 105.57
N SER A 108 6.53 52.67 104.42
CA SER A 108 5.43 52.97 103.48
C SER A 108 4.77 51.70 102.93
N LEU A 109 5.57 50.66 102.62
CA LEU A 109 5.05 49.39 102.15
C LEU A 109 4.33 48.63 103.27
N ARG A 110 4.79 48.72 104.53
CA ARG A 110 4.08 48.17 105.70
C ARG A 110 2.69 48.80 105.85
N GLU A 111 2.59 50.13 105.79
CA GLU A 111 1.31 50.83 105.85
C GLU A 111 0.38 50.42 104.71
N SER A 112 0.90 50.30 103.48
CA SER A 112 0.09 49.85 102.33
C SER A 112 -0.40 48.40 102.49
N CYS A 113 0.42 47.52 103.04
CA CYS A 113 0.06 46.12 103.30
C CYS A 113 -0.93 45.99 104.48
N LEU A 114 -0.87 46.89 105.46
CA LEU A 114 -1.88 47.00 106.53
C LEU A 114 -3.24 47.44 105.97
N ALA A 115 -3.24 48.39 105.03
CA ALA A 115 -4.48 48.94 104.47
C ALA A 115 -5.17 48.00 103.48
N GLU A 116 -4.43 47.42 102.53
CA GLU A 116 -5.01 46.60 101.45
C GLU A 116 -5.17 45.13 101.85
N GLY A 117 -4.48 44.71 102.91
CA GLY A 117 -4.37 43.32 103.31
C GLY A 117 -3.48 42.51 102.36
N VAL A 118 -3.07 41.33 102.81
CA VAL A 118 -2.13 40.49 102.11
C VAL A 118 -2.72 39.10 101.87
N HIS A 119 -2.39 38.47 100.74
CA HIS A 119 -2.87 37.12 100.45
C HIS A 119 -2.46 36.13 101.55
N LYS A 120 -3.33 35.16 101.89
CA LYS A 120 -3.16 34.16 102.97
C LYS A 120 -1.81 33.42 102.93
N VAL A 121 -1.20 33.29 101.76
CA VAL A 121 0.11 32.65 101.57
C VAL A 121 1.23 33.37 102.33
N TRP A 122 1.18 34.71 102.42
CA TRP A 122 2.21 35.48 103.12
C TRP A 122 2.12 35.35 104.64
N GLN A 123 0.91 35.26 105.20
CA GLN A 123 0.73 34.92 106.62
C GLN A 123 1.31 33.54 106.94
N LYS A 124 1.06 32.54 106.07
CA LYS A 124 1.67 31.21 106.23
C LYS A 124 3.20 31.23 106.15
N MET A 125 3.77 32.09 105.29
CA MET A 125 5.23 32.25 105.25
C MET A 125 5.75 32.95 106.51
N ALA A 126 5.02 33.91 107.07
CA ALA A 126 5.36 34.61 108.31
C ALA A 126 5.41 33.69 109.53
N GLU A 127 4.47 32.75 109.65
CA GLU A 127 4.43 31.76 110.73
C GLU A 127 5.70 30.90 110.79
N THR A 128 6.25 30.54 109.62
CA THR A 128 7.38 29.62 109.53
C THR A 128 8.73 30.32 109.43
N THR A 129 8.77 31.58 108.98
CA THR A 129 10.03 32.29 108.74
C THR A 129 10.11 33.60 109.50
N PRO A 130 11.02 33.69 110.50
CA PRO A 130 11.11 34.85 111.38
C PRO A 130 11.33 36.20 110.66
N ILE A 131 12.13 36.23 109.59
CA ILE A 131 12.35 37.48 108.81
C ILE A 131 11.05 38.05 108.24
N PHE A 132 10.06 37.20 107.91
CA PHE A 132 8.77 37.61 107.38
C PHE A 132 7.67 37.72 108.45
N ALA A 133 8.00 37.60 109.74
CA ALA A 133 7.02 37.58 110.83
C ALA A 133 6.02 38.76 110.79
N GLN A 134 6.44 39.94 110.31
CA GLN A 134 5.56 41.11 110.18
C GLN A 134 4.33 40.87 109.28
N PHE A 135 4.39 39.94 108.33
CA PHE A 135 3.24 39.63 107.48
C PHE A 135 2.11 38.92 108.23
N SER A 136 2.36 38.36 109.42
CA SER A 136 1.32 37.79 110.29
C SER A 136 0.34 38.85 110.83
N LEU A 137 0.78 40.11 110.90
CA LEU A 137 0.00 41.23 111.42
C LEU A 137 -0.97 41.84 110.38
N PHE A 138 -0.79 41.54 109.09
CA PHE A 138 -1.64 42.10 108.02
C PHE A 138 -2.91 41.24 107.79
N SER A 139 -4.06 41.86 107.52
CA SER A 139 -5.34 41.16 107.26
C SER A 139 -5.39 40.46 105.89
N ILE A 140 -6.23 39.42 105.71
CA ILE A 140 -6.32 38.68 104.42
C ILE A 140 -7.23 39.41 103.40
N ALA A 141 -6.73 39.66 102.19
CA ALA A 141 -7.50 40.26 101.08
C ALA A 141 -8.50 39.29 100.41
N LYS A 142 -9.69 39.79 99.96
CA LYS A 142 -10.75 39.00 99.25
C LYS A 142 -10.41 38.80 97.76
N SER A 143 -10.55 37.59 97.20
CA SER A 143 -10.20 37.26 95.79
C SER A 143 -11.35 37.49 94.78
N SER A 144 -11.05 37.98 93.56
CA SER A 144 -11.99 38.15 92.42
C SER A 144 -12.00 36.94 91.45
N GLU A 145 -13.18 36.50 90.98
CA GLU A 145 -13.38 35.37 90.04
C GLU A 145 -12.99 35.68 88.57
N LYS A 146 -12.49 34.68 87.80
CA LYS A 146 -12.07 34.79 86.38
C LYS A 146 -13.18 34.40 85.38
N LYS A 147 -13.29 35.10 84.25
CA LYS A 147 -14.24 34.82 83.12
C LYS A 147 -13.89 33.54 82.34
N LYS A 148 -14.90 32.83 81.78
CA LYS A 148 -14.75 31.63 80.91
C LYS A 148 -14.35 31.98 79.46
N PHE A 149 -13.51 31.14 78.83
CA PHE A 149 -13.03 31.24 77.44
C PHE A 149 -14.02 30.59 76.45
N LYS A 150 -14.20 31.16 75.24
CA LYS A 150 -15.07 30.63 74.18
C LYS A 150 -14.22 30.17 72.98
N ILE A 151 -14.47 28.98 72.47
CA ILE A 151 -13.73 28.37 71.34
C ILE A 151 -14.15 29.05 70.03
N ASP A 152 -13.18 29.30 69.15
CA ASP A 152 -13.38 29.87 67.82
C ASP A 152 -13.13 28.78 66.78
N TYR A 153 -14.21 28.27 66.19
CA TYR A 153 -14.15 27.17 65.22
C TYR A 153 -13.59 27.62 63.87
N SER A 154 -13.59 28.93 63.54
CA SER A 154 -13.03 29.42 62.27
C SER A 154 -11.53 29.13 62.13
N ILE A 155 -10.79 29.21 63.25
CA ILE A 155 -9.36 28.88 63.32
C ILE A 155 -9.16 27.36 63.17
N LEU A 156 -10.09 26.57 63.70
CA LEU A 156 -10.04 25.10 63.67
C LEU A 156 -10.44 24.53 62.30
N SER A 157 -11.23 25.26 61.51
CA SER A 157 -11.60 24.90 60.14
C SER A 157 -10.49 25.10 59.10
N SER A 158 -9.30 25.55 59.51
CA SER A 158 -8.09 25.60 58.69
C SER A 158 -7.42 24.22 58.59
N ASP A 159 -6.60 23.97 57.58
CA ASP A 159 -5.97 22.65 57.36
C ASP A 159 -4.88 22.33 58.40
N PHE A 160 -5.27 21.78 59.55
CA PHE A 160 -4.35 21.43 60.64
C PHE A 160 -3.47 20.20 60.34
N LEU A 161 -3.62 19.55 59.19
CA LEU A 161 -2.64 18.57 58.72
C LEU A 161 -1.29 19.25 58.40
N GLN A 162 -1.30 20.56 58.13
CA GLN A 162 -0.09 21.36 58.02
C GLN A 162 0.47 21.74 59.40
N PRO A 163 1.78 21.56 59.64
CA PRO A 163 2.40 21.77 60.96
C PRO A 163 2.31 23.23 61.45
N ASP A 164 2.35 24.20 60.54
CA ASP A 164 2.24 25.63 60.86
C ASP A 164 0.82 26.03 61.29
N VAL A 165 -0.19 25.41 60.68
CA VAL A 165 -1.61 25.64 61.02
C VAL A 165 -1.96 24.94 62.33
N LEU A 166 -1.48 23.71 62.53
CA LEU A 166 -1.62 23.00 63.80
C LEU A 166 -1.09 23.82 64.97
N LYS A 167 0.05 24.49 64.80
CA LYS A 167 0.61 25.37 65.82
C LYS A 167 -0.33 26.52 66.18
N LYS A 168 -0.94 27.19 65.18
CA LYS A 168 -1.92 28.26 65.39
C LYS A 168 -3.16 27.75 66.12
N CYS A 169 -3.66 26.56 65.76
CA CYS A 169 -4.77 25.91 66.43
C CYS A 169 -4.44 25.61 67.91
N LEU A 170 -3.24 25.08 68.19
CA LEU A 170 -2.79 24.81 69.56
C LEU A 170 -2.50 26.08 70.37
N ASP A 171 -2.11 27.19 69.72
CA ASP A 171 -1.97 28.51 70.36
C ASP A 171 -3.32 29.05 70.82
N HIS A 172 -4.33 28.97 69.96
CA HIS A 172 -5.71 29.35 70.32
C HIS A 172 -6.27 28.49 71.45
N LEU A 173 -6.17 27.16 71.33
CA LEU A 173 -6.68 26.22 72.33
C LEU A 173 -5.93 26.31 73.67
N SER A 174 -4.68 26.80 73.69
CA SER A 174 -3.93 26.99 74.94
C SER A 174 -4.43 28.13 75.83
N MET A 175 -5.34 28.97 75.32
CA MET A 175 -6.03 30.01 76.09
C MET A 175 -7.21 29.48 76.93
N MET A 176 -7.56 28.20 76.78
CA MET A 176 -8.52 27.51 77.65
C MET A 176 -7.96 27.35 79.08
N ASN A 177 -8.84 27.20 80.08
CA ASN A 177 -8.44 26.89 81.45
C ASN A 177 -7.90 25.45 81.54
N LEU A 178 -6.64 25.28 81.16
CA LEU A 178 -5.93 24.00 81.12
C LEU A 178 -5.10 23.80 82.39
N ASP A 179 -4.97 22.54 82.80
CA ASP A 179 -4.10 22.19 83.92
C ASP A 179 -2.63 22.54 83.62
N PRO A 180 -1.85 23.02 84.60
CA PRO A 180 -0.44 23.37 84.42
C PRO A 180 0.41 22.22 83.85
N ALA A 181 0.04 20.97 84.15
CA ALA A 181 0.68 19.78 83.58
C ALA A 181 0.42 19.64 82.07
N VAL A 182 -0.82 19.87 81.64
CA VAL A 182 -1.26 19.80 80.23
C VAL A 182 -0.61 20.90 79.40
N LEU A 183 -0.54 22.13 79.93
CA LEU A 183 0.15 23.25 79.27
C LEU A 183 1.64 23.00 79.06
N LEU A 184 2.30 22.30 79.99
CA LEU A 184 3.71 21.95 79.89
C LEU A 184 3.96 20.92 78.79
N GLU A 185 3.08 19.91 78.67
CA GLU A 185 3.15 18.94 77.58
C GLU A 185 2.80 19.57 76.22
N LEU A 186 1.80 20.46 76.14
CA LEU A 186 1.52 21.25 74.94
C LEU A 186 2.69 22.14 74.54
N GLY A 187 3.41 22.73 75.51
CA GLY A 187 4.63 23.49 75.26
C GLY A 187 5.73 22.64 74.60
N LYS A 188 5.86 21.36 74.97
CA LYS A 188 6.78 20.44 74.30
C LYS A 188 6.36 20.15 72.87
N VAL A 189 5.06 19.88 72.64
CA VAL A 189 4.48 19.66 71.31
C VAL A 189 4.73 20.87 70.40
N LYS A 190 4.46 22.09 70.88
CA LYS A 190 4.74 23.34 70.16
C LYS A 190 6.23 23.54 69.86
N SER A 191 7.11 23.18 70.79
CA SER A 191 8.55 23.25 70.57
C SER A 191 9.03 22.27 69.50
N GLN A 192 8.44 21.07 69.44
CA GLN A 192 8.73 20.07 68.41
C GLN A 192 8.28 20.55 67.03
N LEU A 193 7.07 21.13 66.95
CA LEU A 193 6.55 21.76 65.73
C LEU A 193 7.48 22.88 65.25
N SER A 194 7.88 23.80 66.13
CA SER A 194 8.79 24.91 65.77
C SER A 194 10.20 24.46 65.34
N ALA A 195 10.60 23.24 65.73
CA ALA A 195 11.90 22.67 65.39
C ALA A 195 11.84 21.70 64.19
N GLY A 196 10.66 21.52 63.56
CA GLY A 196 10.46 20.58 62.45
C GLY A 196 10.72 19.12 62.81
N ARG A 197 10.59 18.73 64.09
CA ARG A 197 10.84 17.37 64.57
C ARG A 197 9.55 16.54 64.56
N SER A 198 9.68 15.22 64.45
CA SER A 198 8.54 14.32 64.57
C SER A 198 7.83 14.49 65.92
N LEU A 199 6.50 14.61 65.86
CA LEU A 199 5.66 14.85 67.02
C LEU A 199 5.63 13.61 67.91
N ARG A 200 6.05 13.78 69.16
CA ARG A 200 5.86 12.81 70.23
C ARG A 200 4.92 13.40 71.25
N VAL A 201 3.65 13.05 71.11
CA VAL A 201 2.55 13.49 71.97
C VAL A 201 2.46 12.56 73.18
N SER A 202 2.39 13.12 74.38
CA SER A 202 2.25 12.33 75.61
C SER A 202 0.84 11.73 75.72
N GLN A 203 0.71 10.57 76.37
CA GLN A 203 -0.57 9.89 76.58
C GLN A 203 -1.61 10.78 77.28
N SER A 204 -1.14 11.63 78.20
CA SER A 204 -1.95 12.61 78.92
C SER A 204 -2.66 13.65 78.03
N LEU A 205 -2.17 13.88 76.81
CA LEU A 205 -2.82 14.79 75.85
C LEU A 205 -3.92 14.09 75.03
N PHE A 206 -4.00 12.76 75.06
CA PHE A 206 -5.08 11.98 74.45
C PHE A 206 -6.22 11.67 75.42
N GLU A 207 -5.98 11.77 76.73
CA GLU A 207 -6.93 11.45 77.81
C GLU A 207 -7.66 12.69 78.36
N LEU A 208 -7.71 13.80 77.60
CA LEU A 208 -8.40 15.01 78.05
C LEU A 208 -9.92 14.82 78.05
N GLU A 209 -10.64 15.55 78.91
CA GLU A 209 -12.10 15.44 79.06
C GLU A 209 -12.82 16.78 78.78
N GLY A 210 -14.10 16.70 78.39
CA GLY A 210 -14.94 17.86 78.07
C GLY A 210 -14.48 18.62 76.82
N GLU A 211 -14.63 19.95 76.81
CA GLU A 211 -14.26 20.83 75.68
C GLU A 211 -12.77 20.75 75.31
N GLN A 212 -11.90 20.26 76.20
CA GLN A 212 -10.47 20.12 75.97
C GLN A 212 -10.13 18.94 75.05
N LYS A 213 -11.07 18.01 74.81
CA LYS A 213 -10.92 16.87 73.90
C LYS A 213 -10.61 17.27 72.45
N ILE A 214 -10.95 18.49 72.02
CA ILE A 214 -10.58 18.98 70.67
C ILE A 214 -9.07 18.86 70.43
N ILE A 215 -8.27 19.14 71.46
CA ILE A 215 -6.81 19.04 71.40
C ILE A 215 -6.39 17.58 71.13
N SER A 216 -7.03 16.62 71.81
CA SER A 216 -6.78 15.18 71.65
C SER A 216 -7.17 14.70 70.25
N LEU A 217 -8.32 15.14 69.72
CA LEU A 217 -8.81 14.77 68.40
C LEU A 217 -7.90 15.31 67.28
N ILE A 218 -7.55 16.60 67.31
CA ILE A 218 -6.68 17.23 66.30
C ILE A 218 -5.27 16.62 66.31
N LEU A 219 -4.70 16.40 67.50
CA LEU A 219 -3.39 15.75 67.62
C LEU A 219 -3.44 14.29 67.17
N GLY A 220 -4.53 13.57 67.44
CA GLY A 220 -4.76 12.20 66.97
C GLY A 220 -4.75 12.11 65.45
N LEU A 221 -5.56 12.94 64.80
CA LEU A 221 -5.65 13.01 63.34
C LEU A 221 -4.33 13.42 62.69
N HIS A 222 -3.64 14.44 63.22
CA HIS A 222 -2.34 14.86 62.68
C HIS A 222 -1.26 13.78 62.84
N THR A 223 -1.33 12.97 63.90
CA THR A 223 -0.40 11.85 64.12
C THR A 223 -0.86 10.53 63.48
N ARG A 224 -1.96 10.54 62.70
CA ARG A 224 -2.60 9.37 62.08
C ARG A 224 -2.98 8.25 63.06
N LYS A 225 -3.27 8.61 64.31
CA LYS A 225 -3.80 7.69 65.29
C LYS A 225 -5.31 7.60 65.10
N ASP A 226 -5.86 6.39 65.10
CA ASP A 226 -7.31 6.19 65.04
C ASP A 226 -7.98 6.85 66.26
N ILE A 227 -8.92 7.75 65.99
CA ILE A 227 -9.68 8.50 67.00
C ILE A 227 -11.11 7.98 67.19
N SER A 228 -11.49 6.85 66.58
CA SER A 228 -12.84 6.27 66.65
C SER A 228 -13.36 6.15 68.08
N ASP A 229 -12.55 5.63 69.01
CA ASP A 229 -12.89 5.50 70.43
C ASP A 229 -13.11 6.88 71.10
N MET A 230 -12.36 7.89 70.68
CA MET A 230 -12.37 9.25 71.26
C MET A 230 -13.56 10.10 70.79
N LEU A 231 -14.19 9.75 69.66
CA LEU A 231 -15.32 10.48 69.07
C LEU A 231 -16.65 10.25 69.81
N SER A 232 -16.78 9.16 70.58
CA SER A 232 -18.02 8.76 71.25
C SER A 232 -18.46 9.67 72.43
N GLU A 233 -17.58 10.54 72.92
CA GLU A 233 -17.76 11.31 74.15
C GLU A 233 -17.47 12.82 73.97
N THR A 234 -18.06 13.45 72.94
CA THR A 234 -17.83 14.85 72.56
C THR A 234 -18.98 15.79 72.97
N LYS A 235 -19.46 15.70 74.22
CA LYS A 235 -20.52 16.61 74.71
C LYS A 235 -19.99 18.04 74.87
N GLY A 236 -20.57 18.99 74.15
CA GLY A 236 -20.24 20.43 74.22
C GLY A 236 -19.44 20.97 73.02
N LEU A 237 -19.13 20.13 72.02
CA LEU A 237 -18.48 20.53 70.78
C LEU A 237 -19.48 20.73 69.64
N ASP A 238 -19.12 21.56 68.66
CA ASP A 238 -19.90 21.74 67.45
C ASP A 238 -20.06 20.41 66.69
N ALA A 239 -21.31 19.99 66.48
CA ALA A 239 -21.65 18.70 65.91
C ALA A 239 -21.18 18.56 64.45
N ASP A 240 -21.20 19.65 63.68
CA ASP A 240 -20.80 19.62 62.27
C ASP A 240 -19.28 19.52 62.13
N TYR A 241 -18.54 20.19 63.01
CA TYR A 241 -17.09 20.05 63.07
C TYR A 241 -16.68 18.63 63.49
N VAL A 242 -17.34 18.02 64.48
CA VAL A 242 -17.06 16.63 64.89
C VAL A 242 -17.32 15.63 63.76
N LYS A 243 -18.37 15.82 62.95
CA LYS A 243 -18.61 15.00 61.74
C LYS A 243 -17.51 15.15 60.70
N SER A 244 -16.99 16.37 60.48
CA SER A 244 -15.86 16.56 59.56
C SER A 244 -14.60 15.83 60.03
N LEU A 245 -14.35 15.79 61.35
CA LEU A 245 -13.23 15.07 61.94
C LEU A 245 -13.40 13.55 61.88
N SER A 246 -14.62 13.02 62.04
CA SER A 246 -14.88 11.58 61.90
C SER A 246 -14.66 11.13 60.46
N LEU A 247 -15.19 11.88 59.48
CA LEU A 247 -14.98 11.61 58.07
C LEU A 247 -13.50 11.70 57.65
N LEU A 248 -12.75 12.66 58.20
CA LEU A 248 -11.30 12.77 57.98
C LEU A 248 -10.54 11.60 58.61
N ASN A 249 -10.98 11.09 59.77
CA ASN A 249 -10.41 9.88 60.38
C ASN A 249 -10.60 8.66 59.46
N ASP A 250 -11.80 8.46 58.95
CA ASP A 250 -12.11 7.34 58.05
C ASP A 250 -11.20 7.36 56.82
N LEU A 251 -11.07 8.52 56.16
CA LEU A 251 -10.18 8.72 55.02
C LEU A 251 -8.69 8.45 55.34
N LEU A 252 -8.21 8.84 56.52
CA LEU A 252 -6.81 8.61 56.93
C LEU A 252 -6.52 7.15 57.33
N GLN A 253 -7.54 6.36 57.64
CA GLN A 253 -7.45 4.93 57.98
C GLN A 253 -7.81 4.02 56.79
N ASP A 254 -7.85 4.56 55.57
CA ASP A 254 -8.24 3.85 54.34
C ASP A 254 -9.66 3.24 54.38
N ASN A 255 -10.57 3.84 55.18
CA ASN A 255 -11.99 3.46 55.23
C ASN A 255 -12.83 4.39 54.35
N PHE A 256 -13.41 3.85 53.28
CA PHE A 256 -14.12 4.59 52.24
C PHE A 256 -15.65 4.40 52.26
N GLU A 257 -16.22 3.76 53.29
CA GLU A 257 -17.67 3.52 53.39
C GLU A 257 -18.51 4.81 53.30
N HIS A 258 -17.99 5.91 53.84
CA HIS A 258 -18.63 7.24 53.82
C HIS A 258 -18.04 8.19 52.76
N TRP A 259 -17.38 7.66 51.72
CA TRP A 259 -16.71 8.50 50.72
C TRP A 259 -17.66 9.48 50.00
N ILE A 260 -18.89 9.06 49.66
CA ILE A 260 -19.89 9.96 49.05
C ILE A 260 -20.23 11.13 49.99
N ASP A 261 -20.33 10.87 51.29
CA ASP A 261 -20.62 11.88 52.31
C ASP A 261 -19.49 12.92 52.40
N THR A 262 -18.24 12.55 52.12
CA THR A 262 -17.08 13.47 52.10
C THR A 262 -17.07 14.40 50.89
N VAL A 263 -17.44 13.88 49.72
CA VAL A 263 -17.38 14.63 48.45
C VAL A 263 -18.56 15.60 48.31
N THR A 264 -19.70 15.26 48.92
CA THR A 264 -20.95 16.04 48.85
C THR A 264 -21.07 17.18 49.86
N ILE A 265 -20.10 17.36 50.77
CA ILE A 265 -20.10 18.46 51.75
C ILE A 265 -20.09 19.82 51.03
N GLU A 266 -21.10 20.67 51.26
CA GLU A 266 -21.24 22.00 50.63
C GLU A 266 -20.33 23.07 51.26
N GLN A 267 -19.80 22.85 52.48
CA GLN A 267 -18.99 23.82 53.19
C GLN A 267 -17.64 24.09 52.50
N ASP A 268 -17.32 25.36 52.23
CA ASP A 268 -16.08 25.77 51.53
C ASP A 268 -14.95 26.20 52.48
N ASN A 269 -14.57 25.32 53.41
CA ASN A 269 -13.47 25.57 54.35
C ASN A 269 -12.18 24.87 53.91
N GLU A 270 -11.01 25.38 54.31
CA GLU A 270 -9.70 24.80 53.94
C GLU A 270 -9.57 23.31 54.32
N LEU A 271 -10.10 22.94 55.48
CA LEU A 271 -10.14 21.54 55.93
C LEU A 271 -11.02 20.64 55.04
N VAL A 272 -12.15 21.14 54.56
CA VAL A 272 -13.02 20.37 53.65
C VAL A 272 -12.37 20.21 52.28
N LYS A 273 -11.61 21.22 51.82
CA LYS A 273 -10.82 21.14 50.58
C LYS A 273 -9.73 20.07 50.68
N SER A 274 -9.01 19.99 51.80
CA SER A 274 -8.01 18.94 52.01
C SER A 274 -8.63 17.55 52.16
N MET A 275 -9.81 17.43 52.77
CA MET A 275 -10.56 16.16 52.78
C MET A 275 -10.96 15.72 51.37
N LYS A 276 -11.51 16.64 50.55
CA LYS A 276 -11.91 16.34 49.16
C LYS A 276 -10.71 15.95 48.30
N SER A 277 -9.55 16.59 48.46
CA SER A 277 -8.34 16.19 47.72
C SER A 277 -7.85 14.79 48.11
N ILE A 278 -7.86 14.45 49.42
CA ILE A 278 -7.53 13.11 49.89
C ILE A 278 -8.51 12.07 49.33
N ALA A 279 -9.81 12.36 49.38
CA ALA A 279 -10.86 11.47 48.88
C ALA A 279 -10.78 11.25 47.36
N TRP A 280 -10.52 12.30 46.56
CA TRP A 280 -10.45 12.20 45.10
C TRP A 280 -9.14 11.62 44.56
N ASN A 281 -8.09 11.54 45.37
CA ASN A 281 -6.88 10.81 45.00
C ASN A 281 -7.05 9.28 45.06
N GLN A 282 -8.09 8.78 45.74
CA GLN A 282 -8.43 7.34 45.80
C GLN A 282 -9.95 7.11 45.66
N PRO A 283 -10.55 7.38 44.49
CA PRO A 283 -11.98 7.24 44.31
C PRO A 283 -12.40 5.76 44.18
N PRO A 284 -13.47 5.31 44.85
CA PRO A 284 -14.04 3.97 44.66
C PRO A 284 -14.74 3.84 43.30
N ASN A 285 -14.95 2.61 42.83
CA ASN A 285 -15.64 2.36 41.54
C ASN A 285 -17.08 2.91 41.48
N GLU A 286 -17.72 3.08 42.64
CA GLU A 286 -19.05 3.68 42.82
C GLU A 286 -19.09 5.15 42.34
N ALA A 287 -17.95 5.84 42.27
CA ALA A 287 -17.82 7.20 41.75
C ALA A 287 -18.22 7.33 40.26
N SER A 288 -18.24 6.22 39.50
CA SER A 288 -18.62 6.21 38.08
C SER A 288 -20.08 6.57 37.80
N VAL A 289 -20.94 6.56 38.82
CA VAL A 289 -22.39 6.83 38.71
C VAL A 289 -22.74 8.29 39.06
N LEU A 290 -21.76 9.08 39.53
CA LEU A 290 -21.97 10.45 39.95
C LEU A 290 -22.30 11.39 38.77
N ASP A 291 -22.97 12.50 39.10
CA ASP A 291 -23.35 13.50 38.12
C ASP A 291 -22.14 14.34 37.64
N VAL A 292 -22.29 14.93 36.45
CA VAL A 292 -21.25 15.68 35.73
C VAL A 292 -20.66 16.81 36.57
N GLY A 293 -21.48 17.48 37.38
CA GLY A 293 -21.05 18.57 38.27
C GLY A 293 -20.08 18.10 39.35
N VAL A 294 -20.36 16.95 39.98
CA VAL A 294 -19.54 16.38 41.06
C VAL A 294 -18.23 15.82 40.50
N LEU A 295 -18.27 15.18 39.33
CA LEU A 295 -17.07 14.69 38.65
C LEU A 295 -16.15 15.83 38.18
N SER A 296 -16.72 16.97 37.79
CA SER A 296 -15.93 18.15 37.41
C SER A 296 -15.18 18.75 38.62
N GLN A 297 -15.82 18.79 39.79
CA GLN A 297 -15.14 19.15 41.03
C GLN A 297 -14.03 18.14 41.37
N GLY A 298 -14.31 16.84 41.22
CA GLY A 298 -13.31 15.79 41.44
C GLY A 298 -12.06 15.93 40.56
N TYR A 299 -12.21 16.36 39.31
CA TYR A 299 -11.09 16.61 38.42
C TYR A 299 -10.17 17.75 38.91
N GLU A 300 -10.73 18.79 39.53
CA GLU A 300 -9.96 19.91 40.10
C GLU A 300 -9.19 19.49 41.36
N PHE A 301 -9.76 18.60 42.18
CA PHE A 301 -9.16 18.13 43.44
C PHE A 301 -8.18 16.96 43.28
N ALA A 302 -8.30 16.16 42.22
CA ALA A 302 -7.35 15.09 41.95
C ALA A 302 -5.96 15.69 41.68
N GLU A 303 -4.92 15.09 42.25
CA GLU A 303 -3.52 15.45 41.98
C GLU A 303 -2.89 14.45 41.03
N ASP A 304 -3.26 13.17 41.13
CA ASP A 304 -2.73 12.09 40.31
C ASP A 304 -3.28 12.11 38.87
N PRO A 305 -2.41 12.09 37.83
CA PRO A 305 -2.83 12.16 36.43
C PRO A 305 -3.66 10.95 35.99
N SER A 306 -3.35 9.75 36.48
CA SER A 306 -4.12 8.53 36.17
C SER A 306 -5.54 8.57 36.75
N VAL A 307 -5.72 9.23 37.89
CA VAL A 307 -7.03 9.42 38.51
C VAL A 307 -7.83 10.48 37.76
N LYS A 308 -7.18 11.56 37.31
CA LYS A 308 -7.80 12.57 36.43
C LYS A 308 -8.36 11.98 35.15
N GLU A 309 -7.59 11.12 34.48
CA GLU A 309 -8.04 10.45 33.25
C GLU A 309 -9.25 9.53 33.51
N LYS A 310 -9.23 8.75 34.61
CA LYS A 310 -10.40 7.94 35.03
C LYS A 310 -11.65 8.79 35.26
N ILE A 311 -11.51 9.93 35.93
CA ILE A 311 -12.60 10.87 36.16
C ILE A 311 -13.12 11.45 34.83
N GLN A 312 -12.24 11.75 33.87
CA GLN A 312 -12.65 12.21 32.55
C GLN A 312 -13.45 11.15 31.78
N TRP A 313 -13.07 9.87 31.84
CA TRP A 313 -13.86 8.77 31.26
C TRP A 313 -15.23 8.60 31.93
N TRP A 314 -15.31 8.69 33.26
CA TRP A 314 -16.59 8.68 33.97
C TRP A 314 -17.45 9.89 33.62
N LYS A 315 -16.85 11.07 33.49
CA LYS A 315 -17.52 12.29 33.06
C LYS A 315 -18.07 12.15 31.64
N LEU A 316 -17.33 11.53 30.73
CA LEU A 316 -17.80 11.23 29.37
C LEU A 316 -19.04 10.33 29.39
N ASN A 317 -19.02 9.26 30.17
CA ASN A 317 -20.15 8.34 30.33
C ASN A 317 -21.38 9.05 30.93
N ALA A 318 -21.19 9.88 31.96
CA ALA A 318 -22.26 10.68 32.56
C ALA A 318 -22.86 11.71 31.57
N LEU A 319 -22.01 12.40 30.79
CA LEU A 319 -22.44 13.35 29.76
C LEU A 319 -23.27 12.67 28.65
N VAL A 320 -22.86 11.47 28.25
CA VAL A 320 -23.57 10.65 27.25
C VAL A 320 -24.94 10.21 27.80
N LYS A 321 -25.00 9.68 29.04
CA LYS A 321 -26.26 9.33 29.73
C LYS A 321 -27.21 10.53 29.89
N ASN A 322 -26.67 11.71 30.21
CA ASN A 322 -27.43 12.96 30.37
C ASN A 322 -27.82 13.61 29.02
N LYS A 323 -27.53 12.98 27.87
CA LYS A 323 -27.80 13.47 26.51
C LYS A 323 -27.13 14.81 26.18
N GLN A 324 -26.07 15.18 26.90
CA GLN A 324 -25.30 16.42 26.70
C GLN A 324 -24.22 16.22 25.61
N LYS A 325 -24.66 15.96 24.37
CA LYS A 325 -23.78 15.56 23.26
C LYS A 325 -22.66 16.55 22.94
N LYS A 326 -22.89 17.87 23.05
CA LYS A 326 -21.87 18.89 22.72
C LYS A 326 -20.67 18.88 23.66
N GLU A 327 -20.90 18.70 24.95
CA GLU A 327 -19.85 18.67 25.98
C GLU A 327 -19.14 17.31 26.01
N ALA A 328 -19.89 16.22 25.77
CA ALA A 328 -19.29 14.90 25.57
C ALA A 328 -18.31 14.90 24.38
N LYS A 329 -18.66 15.58 23.29
CA LYS A 329 -17.81 15.72 22.10
C LYS A 329 -16.49 16.42 22.39
N SER A 330 -16.52 17.62 23.01
CA SER A 330 -15.29 18.37 23.30
C SER A 330 -14.34 17.57 24.19
N LEU A 331 -14.91 16.84 25.17
CA LEU A 331 -14.13 16.03 26.08
C LEU A 331 -13.55 14.78 25.39
N LEU A 332 -14.27 14.15 24.47
CA LEU A 332 -13.78 13.00 23.70
C LEU A 332 -12.54 13.35 22.86
N PHE A 333 -12.50 14.51 22.20
CA PHE A 333 -11.35 14.93 21.40
C PHE A 333 -10.08 15.24 22.22
N GLU A 334 -10.23 15.53 23.52
CA GLU A 334 -9.09 15.74 24.43
C GLU A 334 -8.50 14.42 24.94
N LEU A 335 -9.23 13.31 24.85
CA LEU A 335 -8.84 11.99 25.35
C LEU A 335 -7.97 11.20 24.34
N LYS A 336 -7.11 10.34 24.90
CA LYS A 336 -6.32 9.34 24.16
C LYS A 336 -6.62 7.94 24.68
N ILE A 337 -6.65 6.98 23.76
CA ILE A 337 -6.89 5.57 24.06
C ILE A 337 -5.58 4.91 24.55
N GLU A 338 -5.67 4.18 25.65
CA GLU A 338 -4.62 3.26 26.09
C GLU A 338 -4.77 1.88 25.43
N ALA A 339 -3.66 1.17 25.26
CA ALA A 339 -3.62 -0.14 24.59
C ALA A 339 -4.52 -1.20 25.24
N ASP A 340 -4.73 -1.13 26.56
CA ASP A 340 -5.50 -2.10 27.36
C ASP A 340 -6.93 -1.62 27.70
N SER A 341 -7.42 -0.58 27.01
CA SER A 341 -8.75 -0.03 27.27
C SER A 341 -9.88 -1.01 26.92
N ASP A 342 -10.97 -1.03 27.71
CA ASP A 342 -12.14 -1.88 27.45
C ASP A 342 -12.95 -1.33 26.26
N THR A 343 -12.54 -1.75 25.07
CA THR A 343 -13.10 -1.28 23.80
C THR A 343 -14.57 -1.60 23.63
N ARG A 344 -15.13 -2.61 24.30
CA ARG A 344 -16.58 -2.88 24.23
C ARG A 344 -17.39 -1.75 24.87
N SER A 345 -16.94 -1.28 26.04
CA SER A 345 -17.58 -0.16 26.72
C SER A 345 -17.48 1.13 25.91
N LEU A 346 -16.33 1.35 25.27
CA LEU A 346 -16.05 2.49 24.42
C LEU A 346 -16.89 2.48 23.13
N LEU A 347 -17.05 1.33 22.48
CA LEU A 347 -17.89 1.20 21.28
C LEU A 347 -19.35 1.55 21.55
N VAL A 348 -19.89 1.16 22.72
CA VAL A 348 -21.27 1.56 23.12
C VAL A 348 -21.38 3.08 23.23
N LEU A 349 -20.40 3.73 23.87
CA LEU A 349 -20.39 5.19 24.00
C LEU A 349 -20.26 5.90 22.64
N LEU A 350 -19.40 5.39 21.76
CA LEU A 350 -19.20 5.97 20.43
C LEU A 350 -20.45 5.88 19.55
N LYS A 351 -21.19 4.76 19.63
CA LYS A 351 -22.47 4.60 18.92
C LYS A 351 -23.50 5.65 19.33
N GLU A 352 -23.52 6.06 20.60
CA GLU A 352 -24.41 7.13 21.07
C GLU A 352 -23.97 8.54 20.63
N ILE A 353 -22.66 8.74 20.43
CA ILE A 353 -22.07 10.00 19.96
C ILE A 353 -22.30 10.19 18.45
N GLY A 354 -22.12 9.14 17.64
CA GLY A 354 -22.33 9.14 16.18
C GLY A 354 -21.05 9.35 15.37
N GLU A 355 -21.18 9.89 14.14
CA GLU A 355 -20.10 9.99 13.13
C GLU A 355 -18.79 10.60 13.66
N GLU A 356 -18.85 11.72 14.37
CA GLU A 356 -17.65 12.38 14.92
C GLU A 356 -16.88 11.50 15.93
N GLY A 357 -17.58 10.57 16.60
CA GLY A 357 -16.95 9.58 17.48
C GLY A 357 -16.22 8.49 16.70
N PHE A 358 -16.76 8.10 15.54
CA PHE A 358 -16.09 7.17 14.63
C PHE A 358 -14.84 7.81 14.00
N ASP A 359 -14.92 9.09 13.59
CA ASP A 359 -13.78 9.85 13.07
C ASP A 359 -12.63 9.93 14.10
N TRP A 360 -12.96 10.17 15.37
CA TRP A 360 -11.97 10.16 16.46
C TRP A 360 -11.33 8.78 16.66
N LEU A 361 -12.13 7.70 16.62
CA LEU A 361 -11.60 6.34 16.76
C LEU A 361 -10.67 6.00 15.58
N GLU A 362 -11.02 6.41 14.36
CA GLU A 362 -10.21 6.20 13.16
C GLU A 362 -8.79 6.76 13.32
N LEU A 363 -8.64 7.94 13.94
CA LEU A 363 -7.34 8.56 14.22
C LEU A 363 -6.49 7.80 15.26
N GLN A 364 -7.11 6.98 16.11
CA GLN A 364 -6.45 6.29 17.22
C GLN A 364 -6.34 4.76 17.02
N LEU A 365 -6.81 4.23 15.88
CA LEU A 365 -6.79 2.78 15.58
C LEU A 365 -5.40 2.13 15.75
N SER A 366 -4.30 2.85 15.49
CA SER A 366 -2.94 2.32 15.62
C SER A 366 -2.57 1.93 17.06
N GLN A 367 -3.22 2.53 18.06
CA GLN A 367 -2.94 2.32 19.48
C GLN A 367 -3.68 1.11 20.06
N LEU A 368 -4.74 0.64 19.39
CA LEU A 368 -5.55 -0.49 19.83
C LEU A 368 -4.79 -1.81 19.76
N ASP A 369 -5.07 -2.73 20.67
CA ASP A 369 -4.53 -4.09 20.65
C ASP A 369 -5.21 -4.97 19.58
N HIS A 370 -4.73 -6.21 19.42
CA HIS A 370 -5.29 -7.12 18.41
C HIS A 370 -6.76 -7.43 18.68
N ILE A 371 -7.14 -7.68 19.94
CA ILE A 371 -8.49 -8.09 20.34
C ILE A 371 -9.49 -6.95 20.11
N SER A 372 -9.11 -5.71 20.40
CA SER A 372 -9.95 -4.55 20.11
C SER A 372 -10.23 -4.38 18.62
N LEU A 373 -9.23 -4.60 17.77
CA LEU A 373 -9.41 -4.54 16.32
C LEU A 373 -10.34 -5.66 15.81
N THR A 374 -10.30 -6.85 16.41
CA THR A 374 -11.24 -7.93 16.05
C THR A 374 -12.69 -7.56 16.39
N TYR A 375 -12.93 -6.92 17.53
CA TYR A 375 -14.28 -6.44 17.89
C TYR A 375 -14.79 -5.38 16.92
N ILE A 376 -13.95 -4.42 16.52
CA ILE A 376 -14.32 -3.41 15.52
C ILE A 376 -14.71 -4.07 14.20
N LEU A 377 -13.97 -5.08 13.75
CA LEU A 377 -14.23 -5.77 12.48
C LEU A 377 -15.57 -6.53 12.48
N SER A 378 -15.93 -7.15 13.60
CA SER A 378 -17.15 -7.95 13.74
C SER A 378 -18.42 -7.13 14.01
N ASP A 379 -18.30 -5.85 14.34
CA ASP A 379 -19.45 -5.00 14.67
C ASP A 379 -20.06 -4.34 13.42
N GLU A 380 -21.10 -4.96 12.86
CA GLU A 380 -21.77 -4.48 11.64
C GLU A 380 -22.42 -3.10 11.77
N GLU A 381 -22.69 -2.63 12.99
CA GLU A 381 -23.27 -1.29 13.25
C GLU A 381 -22.24 -0.17 13.00
N LEU A 382 -20.94 -0.50 12.96
CA LEU A 382 -19.89 0.47 12.67
C LEU A 382 -19.77 0.76 11.17
N PRO A 383 -19.40 2.01 10.79
CA PRO A 383 -19.13 2.37 9.40
C PRO A 383 -18.11 1.42 8.76
N SER A 384 -18.39 0.99 7.52
CA SER A 384 -17.49 0.09 6.79
C SER A 384 -16.10 0.69 6.56
N SER A 385 -15.99 2.02 6.50
CA SER A 385 -14.71 2.76 6.35
C SER A 385 -13.82 2.55 7.56
N LEU A 386 -14.38 2.71 8.75
CA LEU A 386 -13.70 2.48 10.01
C LEU A 386 -13.28 1.01 10.17
N ARG A 387 -14.19 0.08 9.86
CA ARG A 387 -13.89 -1.37 9.90
C ARG A 387 -12.76 -1.72 8.95
N TYR A 388 -12.74 -1.16 7.75
CA TYR A 388 -11.68 -1.37 6.78
C TYR A 388 -10.34 -0.75 7.21
N ALA A 389 -10.33 0.44 7.81
CA ALA A 389 -9.11 1.03 8.38
C ALA A 389 -8.53 0.13 9.49
N GLY A 390 -9.40 -0.41 10.35
CA GLY A 390 -9.02 -1.43 11.35
C GLY A 390 -8.47 -2.71 10.70
N ALA A 391 -9.09 -3.19 9.62
CA ALA A 391 -8.64 -4.38 8.88
C ALA A 391 -7.22 -4.22 8.34
N LYS A 392 -6.90 -3.04 7.79
CA LYS A 392 -5.56 -2.73 7.27
C LYS A 392 -4.50 -2.81 8.36
N ILE A 393 -4.75 -2.20 9.51
CA ILE A 393 -3.81 -2.21 10.64
C ILE A 393 -3.64 -3.63 11.19
N LEU A 394 -4.74 -4.38 11.33
CA LEU A 394 -4.69 -5.78 11.76
C LEU A 394 -3.84 -6.63 10.81
N PHE A 395 -4.01 -6.45 9.50
CA PHE A 395 -3.29 -7.22 8.48
C PHE A 395 -1.79 -6.85 8.35
N GLN A 396 -1.40 -5.64 8.76
CA GLN A 396 0.00 -5.20 8.81
C GLN A 396 0.78 -5.78 10.00
N ARG A 397 0.08 -6.21 11.06
CA ARG A 397 0.73 -6.77 12.25
C ARG A 397 1.14 -8.23 12.03
N PRO A 398 2.26 -8.69 12.62
CA PRO A 398 2.77 -10.06 12.43
C PRO A 398 1.96 -11.14 13.16
N HIS A 399 0.81 -10.82 13.77
CA HIS A 399 -0.02 -11.77 14.48
C HIS A 399 -0.85 -12.64 13.53
N ASP A 400 -1.15 -13.86 13.97
CA ASP A 400 -1.98 -14.78 13.20
C ASP A 400 -3.44 -14.33 13.19
N ILE A 401 -3.99 -14.16 11.99
CA ILE A 401 -5.41 -13.79 11.81
C ILE A 401 -6.28 -14.98 12.21
N GLU A 402 -7.25 -14.73 13.09
CA GLU A 402 -8.24 -15.71 13.54
C GLU A 402 -9.23 -16.08 12.43
N SER A 403 -9.61 -17.36 12.37
CA SER A 403 -10.52 -17.88 11.33
C SER A 403 -11.92 -17.26 11.36
N SER A 404 -12.38 -16.79 12.52
CA SER A 404 -13.67 -16.12 12.74
C SER A 404 -13.81 -14.81 11.96
N ILE A 405 -12.70 -14.13 11.66
CA ILE A 405 -12.68 -12.77 11.08
C ILE A 405 -12.42 -12.81 9.57
N ILE A 406 -11.96 -13.94 9.04
CA ILE A 406 -11.62 -14.10 7.62
C ILE A 406 -12.77 -13.68 6.69
N HIS A 407 -14.02 -14.00 7.03
CA HIS A 407 -15.18 -13.59 6.24
C HIS A 407 -15.32 -12.06 6.15
N HIS A 408 -15.20 -11.37 7.28
CA HIS A 408 -15.26 -9.90 7.36
C HIS A 408 -14.10 -9.25 6.60
N LEU A 409 -12.90 -9.83 6.66
CA LEU A 409 -11.74 -9.32 5.90
C LEU A 409 -11.96 -9.44 4.39
N ILE A 410 -12.52 -10.55 3.92
CA ILE A 410 -12.86 -10.72 2.49
C ILE A 410 -13.92 -9.72 2.06
N GLU A 411 -14.99 -9.55 2.85
CA GLU A 411 -16.03 -8.55 2.59
C GLU A 411 -15.44 -7.13 2.51
N LEU A 412 -14.64 -6.71 3.49
CA LEU A 412 -14.10 -5.35 3.52
C LEU A 412 -13.09 -5.10 2.38
N PHE A 413 -12.18 -6.05 2.12
CA PHE A 413 -11.21 -5.90 1.03
C PHE A 413 -11.88 -5.93 -0.35
N THR A 414 -12.98 -6.65 -0.52
CA THR A 414 -13.75 -6.62 -1.78
C THR A 414 -14.51 -5.30 -1.94
N LEU A 415 -15.21 -4.81 -0.91
CA LEU A 415 -15.95 -3.54 -0.94
C LEU A 415 -15.07 -2.34 -1.29
N TYR A 416 -13.87 -2.29 -0.72
CA TYR A 416 -12.90 -1.20 -0.93
C TYR A 416 -11.94 -1.44 -2.10
N ALA A 417 -12.12 -2.52 -2.88
CA ALA A 417 -11.28 -2.90 -4.02
C ALA A 417 -9.78 -3.05 -3.68
N ASP A 418 -9.47 -3.48 -2.46
CA ASP A 418 -8.10 -3.63 -1.96
C ASP A 418 -7.56 -5.03 -2.28
N ILE A 419 -7.41 -5.28 -3.58
CA ILE A 419 -7.18 -6.62 -4.14
C ILE A 419 -5.83 -7.22 -3.73
N ASP A 420 -4.83 -6.39 -3.46
CA ASP A 420 -3.53 -6.83 -2.97
C ASP A 420 -3.63 -7.50 -1.58
N LEU A 421 -4.39 -6.89 -0.68
CA LEU A 421 -4.67 -7.45 0.65
C LEU A 421 -5.57 -8.69 0.55
N LEU A 422 -6.56 -8.68 -0.34
CA LEU A 422 -7.41 -9.84 -0.59
C LEU A 422 -6.61 -11.05 -1.09
N TYR A 423 -5.74 -10.86 -2.09
CA TYR A 423 -4.89 -11.90 -2.64
C TYR A 423 -3.91 -12.45 -1.59
N THR A 424 -3.26 -11.56 -0.82
CA THR A 424 -2.34 -11.97 0.23
C THR A 424 -3.04 -12.70 1.38
N LEU A 425 -4.28 -12.34 1.74
CA LEU A 425 -5.09 -13.08 2.72
C LEU A 425 -5.39 -14.50 2.23
N VAL A 426 -5.90 -14.62 1.01
CA VAL A 426 -6.27 -15.90 0.41
C VAL A 426 -5.07 -16.83 0.29
N THR A 427 -3.93 -16.32 -0.16
CA THR A 427 -2.70 -17.12 -0.30
C THR A 427 -2.08 -17.51 1.04
N LYS A 428 -2.02 -16.59 2.02
CA LYS A 428 -1.46 -16.89 3.35
C LYS A 428 -2.30 -17.88 4.16
N LYS A 429 -3.62 -17.83 4.03
CA LYS A 429 -4.55 -18.70 4.77
C LYS A 429 -5.07 -19.88 3.95
N GLU A 430 -4.53 -20.09 2.74
CA GLU A 430 -4.90 -21.18 1.82
C GLU A 430 -6.42 -21.28 1.61
N ILE A 431 -7.08 -20.13 1.45
CA ILE A 431 -8.54 -20.06 1.28
C ILE A 431 -8.90 -20.61 -0.10
N ASP A 432 -9.83 -21.55 -0.14
CA ASP A 432 -10.26 -22.15 -1.40
C ASP A 432 -11.17 -21.20 -2.21
N LEU A 433 -10.56 -20.48 -3.16
CA LEU A 433 -11.26 -19.62 -4.12
C LEU A 433 -12.20 -20.38 -5.06
N GLN A 434 -12.11 -21.71 -5.17
CA GLN A 434 -13.00 -22.49 -6.03
C GLN A 434 -14.46 -22.42 -5.53
N THR A 435 -14.64 -22.22 -4.23
CA THR A 435 -15.95 -22.04 -3.59
C THR A 435 -16.44 -20.59 -3.60
N ARG A 436 -15.62 -19.66 -4.11
CA ARG A 436 -15.83 -18.20 -4.08
C ARG A 436 -15.59 -17.58 -5.46
N PRO A 437 -16.49 -17.85 -6.42
CA PRO A 437 -16.26 -17.49 -7.82
C PRO A 437 -16.16 -15.98 -8.05
N TYR A 438 -16.93 -15.16 -7.33
CA TYR A 438 -16.90 -13.71 -7.48
C TYR A 438 -15.55 -13.11 -7.05
N GLU A 439 -15.04 -13.49 -5.89
CA GLU A 439 -13.74 -13.05 -5.40
C GLU A 439 -12.60 -13.59 -6.27
N SER A 440 -12.70 -14.84 -6.73
CA SER A 440 -11.73 -15.43 -7.67
C SER A 440 -11.61 -14.59 -8.94
N LEU A 441 -12.72 -14.30 -9.62
CA LEU A 441 -12.73 -13.46 -10.82
C LEU A 441 -12.24 -12.04 -10.52
N LEU A 442 -12.68 -11.45 -9.41
CA LEU A 442 -12.27 -10.10 -9.01
C LEU A 442 -10.74 -9.99 -8.88
N ILE A 443 -10.12 -10.93 -8.17
CA ILE A 443 -8.67 -11.01 -8.02
C ILE A 443 -8.02 -11.15 -9.40
N THR A 444 -8.52 -12.04 -10.27
CA THR A 444 -7.88 -12.28 -11.58
C THR A 444 -7.86 -11.04 -12.48
N HIS A 445 -8.91 -10.20 -12.42
CA HIS A 445 -9.05 -9.02 -13.28
C HIS A 445 -8.47 -7.74 -12.70
N LEU A 446 -8.36 -7.64 -11.37
CA LEU A 446 -7.98 -6.39 -10.70
C LEU A 446 -6.70 -6.49 -9.87
N LEU A 447 -6.06 -7.67 -9.75
CA LEU A 447 -4.80 -7.80 -9.02
C LEU A 447 -3.75 -6.85 -9.60
N PRO A 448 -3.23 -5.89 -8.81
CA PRO A 448 -2.25 -4.94 -9.29
C PRO A 448 -0.98 -5.64 -9.76
N ALA A 449 -0.40 -5.17 -10.86
CA ALA A 449 0.84 -5.72 -11.38
C ALA A 449 2.04 -5.55 -10.42
N GLN A 450 1.94 -4.69 -9.42
CA GLN A 450 3.00 -4.48 -8.42
C GLN A 450 3.10 -5.62 -7.39
N ASN A 451 2.14 -6.55 -7.37
CA ASN A 451 2.18 -7.67 -6.43
C ASN A 451 3.28 -8.67 -6.80
N LYS A 452 4.29 -8.79 -5.92
CA LYS A 452 5.46 -9.69 -6.09
C LYS A 452 5.16 -11.17 -5.90
N SER A 453 4.12 -11.52 -5.14
CA SER A 453 3.75 -12.91 -4.86
C SER A 453 2.68 -13.45 -5.81
N ALA A 454 2.33 -12.69 -6.86
CA ALA A 454 1.34 -13.08 -7.85
C ALA A 454 1.78 -14.35 -8.61
N ASN A 455 1.01 -15.42 -8.46
CA ASN A 455 1.16 -16.66 -9.22
C ASN A 455 0.09 -16.72 -10.31
N ILE A 456 0.54 -16.53 -11.55
CA ILE A 456 -0.33 -16.39 -12.73
C ILE A 456 -1.04 -17.71 -13.07
N ASP A 457 -0.32 -18.83 -13.02
CA ASP A 457 -0.88 -20.14 -13.40
C ASP A 457 -1.96 -20.56 -12.40
N TRP A 458 -1.71 -20.28 -11.11
CA TRP A 458 -2.71 -20.47 -10.07
C TRP A 458 -3.96 -19.60 -10.30
N LEU A 459 -3.79 -18.31 -10.62
CA LEU A 459 -4.91 -17.41 -10.92
C LEU A 459 -5.73 -17.87 -12.13
N ASN A 460 -5.07 -18.35 -13.19
CA ASN A 460 -5.77 -18.89 -14.37
C ASN A 460 -6.60 -20.13 -14.02
N SER A 461 -6.05 -21.05 -13.22
CA SER A 461 -6.79 -22.23 -12.76
C SER A 461 -7.97 -21.85 -11.86
N CYS A 462 -7.80 -20.86 -10.96
CA CYS A 462 -8.87 -20.34 -10.13
C CYS A 462 -9.97 -19.66 -10.97
N ARG A 463 -9.60 -18.96 -12.04
CA ARG A 463 -10.54 -18.33 -12.98
C ARG A 463 -11.41 -19.36 -13.70
N GLU A 464 -10.78 -20.40 -14.26
CA GLU A 464 -11.49 -21.47 -14.98
C GLU A 464 -12.55 -22.12 -14.09
N LYS A 465 -12.18 -22.50 -12.87
CA LYS A 465 -13.11 -23.10 -11.90
C LYS A 465 -14.20 -22.12 -11.44
N ALA A 466 -13.86 -20.84 -11.30
CA ALA A 466 -14.84 -19.82 -10.94
C ALA A 466 -15.90 -19.63 -12.04
N GLN A 467 -15.50 -19.71 -13.32
CA GLN A 467 -16.43 -19.61 -14.44
C GLN A 467 -17.43 -20.77 -14.47
N GLU A 468 -17.04 -21.98 -14.04
CA GLU A 468 -17.97 -23.11 -13.97
C GLU A 468 -19.08 -22.92 -12.93
N ASN A 469 -18.76 -22.27 -11.80
CA ASN A 469 -19.65 -22.20 -10.65
C ASN A 469 -20.41 -20.86 -10.50
N ILE A 470 -19.96 -19.78 -11.15
CA ILE A 470 -20.50 -18.42 -10.90
C ILE A 470 -21.98 -18.27 -11.24
N LEU A 471 -22.49 -18.96 -12.27
CA LEU A 471 -23.90 -18.88 -12.66
C LEU A 471 -24.84 -19.58 -11.66
N GLU A 472 -24.31 -20.56 -10.91
CA GLU A 472 -25.06 -21.32 -9.90
C GLU A 472 -24.92 -20.71 -8.50
N THR A 473 -23.95 -19.81 -8.30
CA THR A 473 -23.64 -19.22 -6.99
C THR A 473 -24.43 -17.92 -6.77
N PRO A 474 -25.14 -17.77 -5.64
CA PRO A 474 -25.88 -16.54 -5.35
C PRO A 474 -24.91 -15.36 -5.16
N LEU A 475 -25.36 -14.16 -5.52
CA LEU A 475 -24.59 -12.94 -5.35
C LEU A 475 -24.31 -12.69 -3.85
N PRO A 476 -23.04 -12.50 -3.42
CA PRO A 476 -22.72 -12.13 -2.05
C PRO A 476 -23.40 -10.81 -1.65
N SER A 477 -23.79 -10.68 -0.38
CA SER A 477 -24.49 -9.49 0.15
C SER A 477 -23.74 -8.18 -0.05
N TYR A 478 -22.41 -8.24 -0.03
CA TYR A 478 -21.50 -7.09 -0.20
C TYR A 478 -21.16 -6.78 -1.68
N PHE A 479 -21.67 -7.57 -2.64
CA PHE A 479 -21.56 -7.25 -4.05
C PHE A 479 -22.80 -6.48 -4.53
N SER A 480 -22.57 -5.34 -5.20
CA SER A 480 -23.65 -4.61 -5.85
C SER A 480 -24.02 -5.23 -7.20
N LYS A 481 -25.29 -5.08 -7.64
CA LYS A 481 -25.71 -5.49 -9.00
C LYS A 481 -24.86 -4.83 -10.10
N PRO A 482 -24.53 -3.53 -10.05
CA PRO A 482 -23.61 -2.92 -11.02
C PRO A 482 -22.22 -3.57 -11.04
N ALA A 483 -21.65 -3.91 -9.87
CA ALA A 483 -20.36 -4.59 -9.79
C ALA A 483 -20.42 -5.99 -10.41
N GLN A 484 -21.49 -6.75 -10.17
CA GLN A 484 -21.74 -8.03 -10.82
C GLN A 484 -21.78 -7.87 -12.35
N SER A 485 -22.59 -6.95 -12.86
CA SER A 485 -22.73 -6.76 -14.32
C SER A 485 -21.41 -6.31 -14.98
N LEU A 486 -20.59 -5.50 -14.30
CA LEU A 486 -19.25 -5.12 -14.81
C LEU A 486 -18.26 -6.29 -14.77
N LEU A 487 -18.27 -7.10 -13.72
CA LEU A 487 -17.42 -8.29 -13.60
C LEU A 487 -17.77 -9.32 -14.68
N LEU A 488 -19.06 -9.59 -14.88
CA LEU A 488 -19.55 -10.47 -15.94
C LEU A 488 -19.24 -9.92 -17.34
N LEU A 489 -19.27 -8.60 -17.52
CA LEU A 489 -18.85 -7.95 -18.77
C LEU A 489 -17.38 -8.25 -19.09
N MET A 490 -16.46 -8.21 -18.12
CA MET A 490 -15.05 -8.56 -18.32
C MET A 490 -14.84 -10.04 -18.68
N GLU A 491 -15.79 -10.92 -18.30
CA GLU A 491 -15.84 -12.32 -18.74
C GLU A 491 -16.53 -12.54 -20.10
N GLY A 492 -17.05 -11.47 -20.71
CA GLY A 492 -17.71 -11.54 -22.01
C GLY A 492 -19.22 -11.68 -21.95
N ILE A 493 -19.86 -11.69 -20.78
CA ILE A 493 -21.32 -11.74 -20.67
C ILE A 493 -21.91 -10.33 -20.68
N LEU A 494 -22.82 -10.07 -21.63
CA LEU A 494 -23.64 -8.86 -21.60
C LEU A 494 -24.82 -9.05 -20.64
N ASP A 495 -24.67 -8.55 -19.43
CA ASP A 495 -25.75 -8.48 -18.44
C ASP A 495 -26.64 -7.22 -18.65
N ASP A 496 -27.80 -7.21 -18.00
CA ASP A 496 -28.78 -6.11 -18.06
C ASP A 496 -28.25 -4.86 -17.35
N ALA A 497 -27.55 -4.01 -18.10
CA ALA A 497 -26.94 -2.78 -17.59
C ALA A 497 -27.94 -1.67 -17.21
N GLU A 498 -29.23 -1.98 -16.98
CA GLU A 498 -30.19 -1.03 -16.42
C GLU A 498 -29.70 -0.53 -15.05
N SER A 499 -29.20 -1.46 -14.22
CA SER A 499 -28.62 -1.16 -12.90
C SER A 499 -27.44 -0.17 -12.95
N ILE A 500 -26.65 -0.21 -14.02
CA ILE A 500 -25.50 0.68 -14.25
C ILE A 500 -25.97 2.04 -14.78
N VAL A 501 -26.95 2.04 -15.69
CA VAL A 501 -27.51 3.27 -16.28
C VAL A 501 -28.11 4.17 -15.20
N ASP A 502 -28.80 3.59 -14.22
CA ASP A 502 -29.43 4.33 -13.13
C ASP A 502 -28.40 5.05 -12.24
N LYS A 503 -27.18 4.49 -12.09
CA LYS A 503 -26.10 5.11 -11.29
C LYS A 503 -25.51 6.39 -11.90
N PHE A 504 -25.56 6.54 -13.22
CA PHE A 504 -25.09 7.78 -13.86
C PHE A 504 -26.02 8.99 -13.59
N GLY A 505 -27.22 8.77 -13.04
CA GLY A 505 -28.09 9.83 -12.54
C GLY A 505 -28.32 10.96 -13.54
N THR A 506 -27.77 12.15 -13.25
CA THR A 506 -27.90 13.36 -14.08
C THR A 506 -26.74 13.60 -15.07
N ASP A 507 -25.66 12.81 -15.01
CA ASP A 507 -24.49 12.93 -15.88
C ASP A 507 -24.76 12.39 -17.29
N LYS A 508 -25.45 13.21 -18.09
CA LYS A 508 -25.76 12.91 -19.50
C LYS A 508 -24.52 12.64 -20.36
N PRO A 509 -23.41 13.41 -20.24
CA PRO A 509 -22.16 13.10 -20.94
C PRO A 509 -21.62 11.70 -20.61
N GLY A 510 -21.50 11.37 -19.32
CA GLY A 510 -21.02 10.06 -18.87
C GLY A 510 -21.89 8.90 -19.34
N LEU A 511 -23.21 9.05 -19.22
CA LEU A 511 -24.17 8.06 -19.68
C LEU A 511 -24.10 7.84 -21.20
N LYS A 512 -23.92 8.91 -21.98
CA LYS A 512 -23.77 8.81 -23.43
C LYS A 512 -22.47 8.06 -23.79
N ALA A 513 -21.36 8.42 -23.14
CA ALA A 513 -20.08 7.73 -23.32
C ALA A 513 -20.17 6.25 -22.95
N PHE A 514 -20.81 5.91 -21.82
CA PHE A 514 -21.07 4.52 -21.42
C PHE A 514 -21.90 3.77 -22.46
N LYS A 515 -22.98 4.37 -22.98
CA LYS A 515 -23.80 3.75 -24.03
C LYS A 515 -23.02 3.48 -25.31
N THR A 516 -22.16 4.42 -25.73
CA THR A 516 -21.29 4.24 -26.90
C THR A 516 -20.27 3.12 -26.67
N CYS A 517 -19.59 3.11 -25.52
CA CYS A 517 -18.65 2.04 -25.15
C CYS A 517 -19.35 0.68 -25.06
N ARG A 518 -20.55 0.62 -24.47
CA ARG A 518 -21.37 -0.60 -24.42
C ARG A 518 -21.80 -1.02 -25.82
N GLN A 519 -22.13 -0.09 -26.71
CA GLN A 519 -22.49 -0.41 -28.10
C GLN A 519 -21.29 -0.98 -28.86
N ALA A 520 -20.09 -0.45 -28.66
CA ALA A 520 -18.86 -1.01 -29.22
C ALA A 520 -18.62 -2.46 -28.75
N LEU A 521 -19.02 -2.78 -27.51
CA LEU A 521 -18.95 -4.13 -26.95
C LEU A 521 -20.12 -5.03 -27.33
N LYS A 522 -21.26 -4.52 -27.82
CA LYS A 522 -22.48 -5.30 -28.12
C LYS A 522 -22.33 -6.18 -29.37
N LYS A 523 -23.30 -7.08 -29.60
CA LYS A 523 -23.38 -7.95 -30.79
C LYS A 523 -23.23 -7.14 -32.08
N GLY A 524 -22.20 -7.44 -32.87
CA GLY A 524 -21.88 -6.74 -34.13
C GLY A 524 -21.18 -5.38 -33.97
N GLY A 525 -20.81 -5.00 -32.74
CA GLY A 525 -19.93 -3.86 -32.49
C GLY A 525 -18.49 -4.16 -32.91
N ASP A 526 -17.75 -3.12 -33.31
CA ASP A 526 -16.35 -3.23 -33.74
C ASP A 526 -15.36 -3.44 -32.58
N GLY A 527 -15.82 -3.31 -31.33
CA GLY A 527 -14.97 -3.32 -30.14
C GLY A 527 -14.13 -2.04 -29.97
N LEU A 528 -14.45 -0.99 -30.73
CA LEU A 528 -13.67 0.26 -30.76
C LEU A 528 -14.49 1.41 -30.19
N ALA A 529 -14.06 1.90 -29.03
CA ALA A 529 -14.55 3.17 -28.50
C ALA A 529 -13.67 4.34 -28.97
N ALA A 530 -14.27 5.49 -29.24
CA ALA A 530 -13.52 6.70 -29.56
C ALA A 530 -12.73 7.19 -28.32
N LYS A 531 -11.53 7.73 -28.54
CA LYS A 531 -10.68 8.26 -27.45
C LYS A 531 -11.43 9.28 -26.57
N LYS A 532 -12.21 10.16 -27.19
CA LYS A 532 -13.04 11.17 -26.50
C LYS A 532 -14.10 10.54 -25.59
N ASP A 533 -14.75 9.46 -26.02
CA ASP A 533 -15.78 8.78 -25.23
C ASP A 533 -15.14 8.06 -24.03
N LEU A 534 -13.97 7.43 -24.22
CA LEU A 534 -13.22 6.79 -23.13
C LEU A 534 -12.74 7.79 -22.08
N GLU A 535 -12.25 8.96 -22.50
CA GLU A 535 -11.83 10.04 -21.59
C GLU A 535 -13.02 10.65 -20.84
N THR A 536 -14.14 10.86 -21.52
CA THR A 536 -15.38 11.36 -20.92
C THR A 536 -15.91 10.38 -19.88
N LEU A 537 -15.95 9.08 -20.21
CA LEU A 537 -16.38 8.04 -19.28
C LEU A 537 -15.47 7.96 -18.06
N ASN A 538 -14.14 8.04 -18.24
CA ASN A 538 -13.18 8.00 -17.15
C ASN A 538 -13.33 9.22 -16.20
N ALA A 539 -13.61 10.40 -16.74
CA ALA A 539 -13.87 11.60 -15.93
C ALA A 539 -15.19 11.48 -15.14
N SER A 540 -16.24 10.95 -15.77
CA SER A 540 -17.56 10.71 -15.16
C SER A 540 -17.48 9.72 -14.00
N VAL A 541 -16.76 8.61 -14.16
CA VAL A 541 -16.60 7.59 -13.10
C VAL A 541 -15.89 8.14 -11.86
N LYS A 542 -15.00 9.13 -12.02
CA LYS A 542 -14.30 9.78 -10.89
C LYS A 542 -15.16 10.77 -10.11
N ASN A 543 -16.21 11.31 -10.72
CA ASN A 543 -16.89 12.48 -10.19
C ASN A 543 -18.11 12.18 -9.30
N GLU A 544 -18.84 11.05 -9.43
CA GLU A 544 -20.03 10.76 -8.57
C GLU A 544 -20.43 9.26 -8.41
N ASN A 545 -21.08 8.93 -7.27
CA ASN A 545 -21.94 7.77 -6.90
C ASN A 545 -21.49 6.30 -7.07
N PHE A 546 -20.30 6.02 -7.59
CA PHE A 546 -19.77 4.65 -7.68
C PHE A 546 -19.01 4.24 -6.42
N SER A 547 -19.22 3.00 -5.94
CA SER A 547 -18.42 2.43 -4.86
C SER A 547 -16.97 2.21 -5.30
N PRO A 548 -15.99 2.09 -4.38
CA PRO A 548 -14.60 1.82 -4.76
C PRO A 548 -14.44 0.60 -5.67
N LEU A 549 -15.17 -0.48 -5.38
CA LEU A 549 -15.26 -1.69 -6.21
C LEU A 549 -15.75 -1.40 -7.63
N GLU A 550 -16.85 -0.66 -7.77
CA GLU A 550 -17.42 -0.32 -9.08
C GLU A 550 -16.47 0.58 -9.87
N GLN A 551 -15.81 1.55 -9.22
CA GLN A 551 -14.81 2.40 -9.85
C GLN A 551 -13.63 1.57 -10.38
N ALA A 552 -13.10 0.64 -9.59
CA ALA A 552 -12.00 -0.23 -10.00
C ALA A 552 -12.38 -1.10 -11.21
N LEU A 553 -13.58 -1.69 -11.20
CA LEU A 553 -14.12 -2.47 -12.31
C LEU A 553 -14.30 -1.62 -13.58
N PHE A 554 -14.84 -0.40 -13.46
CA PHE A 554 -14.95 0.53 -14.59
C PHE A 554 -13.59 0.89 -15.19
N HIS A 555 -12.61 1.21 -14.35
CA HIS A 555 -11.26 1.53 -14.81
C HIS A 555 -10.63 0.34 -15.54
N SER A 556 -10.88 -0.90 -15.08
CA SER A 556 -10.42 -2.11 -15.77
C SER A 556 -11.09 -2.27 -17.14
N VAL A 557 -12.43 -2.14 -17.23
CA VAL A 557 -13.17 -2.19 -18.50
C VAL A 557 -12.71 -1.12 -19.49
N ILE A 558 -12.50 0.13 -19.02
CA ILE A 558 -11.98 1.23 -19.85
C ILE A 558 -10.58 0.89 -20.37
N SER A 559 -9.72 0.31 -19.53
CA SER A 559 -8.37 -0.09 -19.91
C SER A 559 -8.38 -1.25 -20.92
N THR A 560 -9.30 -2.21 -20.79
CA THR A 560 -9.56 -3.23 -21.81
C THR A 560 -9.95 -2.63 -23.15
N LEU A 561 -10.88 -1.66 -23.16
CA LEU A 561 -11.29 -0.98 -24.38
C LEU A 561 -10.14 -0.17 -25.02
N LYS A 562 -9.29 0.46 -24.20
CA LYS A 562 -8.06 1.12 -24.66
C LYS A 562 -7.11 0.12 -25.31
N LEU A 563 -6.93 -1.07 -24.72
CA LEU A 563 -6.10 -2.14 -25.28
C LEU A 563 -6.67 -2.65 -26.61
N ASN A 564 -7.98 -2.93 -26.70
CA ASN A 564 -8.60 -3.33 -27.95
C ASN A 564 -8.42 -2.31 -29.08
N ARG A 565 -8.53 -1.03 -28.74
CA ARG A 565 -8.25 0.07 -29.67
C ARG A 565 -6.80 0.05 -30.13
N ALA A 566 -5.85 -0.13 -29.21
CA ALA A 566 -4.44 -0.24 -29.54
C ALA A 566 -4.17 -1.44 -30.45
N THR A 567 -4.75 -2.60 -30.17
CA THR A 567 -4.67 -3.80 -31.03
C THR A 567 -5.13 -3.50 -32.45
N TRP A 568 -6.30 -2.88 -32.61
CA TRP A 568 -6.82 -2.52 -33.93
C TRP A 568 -5.94 -1.51 -34.67
N MET A 569 -5.39 -0.51 -33.96
CA MET A 569 -4.50 0.49 -34.56
C MET A 569 -3.20 -0.15 -35.05
N LEU A 570 -2.59 -1.05 -34.25
CA LEU A 570 -1.42 -1.82 -34.64
C LEU A 570 -1.72 -2.68 -35.86
N GLN A 571 -2.89 -3.33 -35.88
CA GLN A 571 -3.26 -4.20 -36.98
C GLN A 571 -3.59 -3.43 -38.28
N SER A 572 -4.10 -2.20 -38.17
CA SER A 572 -4.42 -1.34 -39.31
C SER A 572 -3.27 -0.40 -39.71
N ASN A 573 -2.13 -0.45 -39.02
CA ASN A 573 -0.94 0.41 -39.24
C ASN A 573 -1.29 1.90 -39.26
N ARG A 574 -2.10 2.29 -38.27
CA ARG A 574 -2.38 3.67 -37.91
C ARG A 574 -1.54 3.97 -36.66
N ASP A 575 -0.22 4.02 -36.86
CA ASP A 575 0.78 3.93 -35.79
C ASP A 575 1.00 5.22 -34.98
N GLU A 576 0.40 6.34 -35.38
CA GLU A 576 0.56 7.62 -34.68
C GLU A 576 -0.12 7.54 -33.29
N ASP A 577 0.69 7.47 -32.23
CA ASP A 577 0.37 7.55 -30.78
C ASP A 577 0.15 6.25 -29.97
N ILE A 578 0.39 5.04 -30.51
CA ILE A 578 0.12 3.78 -29.76
C ILE A 578 1.11 3.54 -28.62
N GLY A 579 2.42 3.68 -28.88
CA GLY A 579 3.48 3.45 -27.88
C GLY A 579 3.28 4.29 -26.62
N PRO A 580 3.16 5.64 -26.72
CA PRO A 580 2.89 6.51 -25.58
C PRO A 580 1.58 6.17 -24.86
N MET A 581 0.51 5.86 -25.61
CA MET A 581 -0.76 5.47 -25.02
C MET A 581 -0.64 4.22 -24.13
N LEU A 582 0.03 3.17 -24.62
CA LEU A 582 0.26 1.95 -23.85
C LEU A 582 1.19 2.23 -22.66
N ASP A 583 2.25 3.00 -22.84
CA ASP A 583 3.20 3.30 -21.76
C ASP A 583 2.51 4.07 -20.61
N THR A 584 1.64 5.05 -20.94
CA THR A 584 0.82 5.73 -19.91
C THR A 584 -0.14 4.80 -19.19
N LEU A 585 -0.73 3.83 -19.89
CA LEU A 585 -1.59 2.82 -19.27
C LEU A 585 -0.78 1.96 -18.30
N LEU A 586 0.40 1.48 -18.71
CA LEU A 586 1.26 0.63 -17.87
C LEU A 586 1.87 1.37 -16.68
N SER A 587 2.07 2.69 -16.77
CA SER A 587 2.64 3.50 -15.69
C SER A 587 1.73 3.68 -14.47
N ASN A 588 0.43 3.38 -14.60
CA ASN A 588 -0.53 3.54 -13.51
C ASN A 588 -0.36 2.44 -12.44
N GLU A 589 -0.43 2.81 -11.16
CA GLU A 589 -0.24 1.88 -10.04
C GLU A 589 -1.32 0.79 -9.98
N MET A 590 -2.54 1.14 -10.40
CA MET A 590 -3.70 0.23 -10.41
C MET A 590 -3.78 -0.65 -11.66
N THR A 591 -2.74 -0.69 -12.49
CA THR A 591 -2.76 -1.51 -13.72
C THR A 591 -2.83 -2.99 -13.36
N PRO A 592 -3.85 -3.72 -13.83
CA PRO A 592 -3.97 -5.15 -13.56
C PRO A 592 -2.82 -5.97 -14.15
N MET A 593 -2.40 -7.00 -13.42
CA MET A 593 -1.38 -7.97 -13.85
C MET A 593 -1.75 -8.61 -15.19
N LEU A 594 -3.03 -8.87 -15.43
CA LEU A 594 -3.56 -9.42 -16.68
C LEU A 594 -3.17 -8.55 -17.89
N MET A 595 -3.22 -7.21 -17.75
CA MET A 595 -2.89 -6.30 -18.84
C MET A 595 -1.40 -6.31 -19.17
N MET A 596 -0.53 -6.42 -18.17
CA MET A 596 0.92 -6.57 -18.40
C MET A 596 1.21 -7.81 -19.25
N GLN A 597 0.48 -8.89 -19.00
CA GLN A 597 0.61 -10.13 -19.76
C GLN A 597 0.09 -10.04 -21.18
N THR A 598 -0.96 -9.26 -21.45
CA THR A 598 -1.40 -9.03 -22.83
C THR A 598 -0.40 -8.15 -23.57
N VAL A 599 0.07 -7.05 -22.95
CA VAL A 599 0.93 -6.07 -23.61
C VAL A 599 2.33 -6.61 -23.93
N ARG A 600 2.89 -7.54 -23.13
CA ARG A 600 4.19 -8.16 -23.44
C ARG A 600 4.18 -8.88 -24.80
N TYR A 601 3.05 -9.46 -25.21
CA TYR A 601 2.93 -10.08 -26.54
C TYR A 601 2.93 -9.03 -27.65
N PHE A 602 2.36 -7.84 -27.42
CA PHE A 602 2.47 -6.74 -28.40
C PHE A 602 3.92 -6.30 -28.60
N VAL A 603 4.73 -6.30 -27.54
CA VAL A 603 6.17 -6.01 -27.67
C VAL A 603 6.87 -7.11 -28.47
N LEU A 604 6.57 -8.38 -28.19
CA LEU A 604 7.12 -9.51 -28.93
C LEU A 604 6.70 -9.51 -30.41
N GLU A 605 5.49 -9.08 -30.75
CA GLU A 605 4.98 -9.15 -32.12
C GLU A 605 5.28 -7.90 -32.96
N TYR A 606 5.10 -6.71 -32.37
CA TYR A 606 5.17 -5.41 -33.04
C TYR A 606 6.45 -4.62 -32.76
N ASP A 607 7.35 -5.12 -31.90
CA ASP A 607 8.60 -4.43 -31.53
C ASP A 607 8.37 -3.06 -30.86
N LEU A 608 7.30 -2.95 -30.07
CA LEU A 608 6.92 -1.71 -29.39
C LEU A 608 7.88 -1.38 -28.25
N ALA A 609 8.47 -0.19 -28.28
CA ALA A 609 9.29 0.33 -27.20
C ALA A 609 8.42 0.85 -26.05
N LEU A 610 8.38 0.13 -24.94
CA LEU A 610 7.62 0.48 -23.73
C LEU A 610 8.55 0.59 -22.51
N PRO A 611 9.09 1.78 -22.21
CA PRO A 611 9.95 2.00 -21.05
C PRO A 611 9.31 1.63 -19.70
N SER A 612 8.01 1.86 -19.53
CA SER A 612 7.29 1.53 -18.30
C SER A 612 7.24 0.01 -18.06
N LEU A 613 7.12 -0.79 -19.13
CA LEU A 613 7.21 -2.25 -19.03
C LEU A 613 8.62 -2.70 -18.63
N VAL A 614 9.67 -2.07 -19.18
CA VAL A 614 11.05 -2.35 -18.81
C VAL A 614 11.30 -2.04 -17.33
N ASN A 615 10.85 -0.88 -16.85
CA ASN A 615 10.95 -0.49 -15.44
C ASN A 615 10.23 -1.49 -14.53
N TRP A 616 9.03 -1.92 -14.92
CA TRP A 616 8.27 -2.90 -14.16
C TRP A 616 9.02 -4.23 -14.02
N TYR A 617 9.56 -4.77 -15.12
CA TYR A 617 10.38 -5.97 -15.03
C TYR A 617 11.64 -5.75 -14.18
N GLN A 618 12.28 -4.58 -14.25
CA GLN A 618 13.45 -4.27 -13.40
C GLN A 618 13.13 -4.31 -11.90
N THR A 619 11.90 -3.94 -11.51
CA THR A 619 11.50 -3.89 -10.10
C THR A 619 10.92 -5.21 -9.59
N PHE A 620 10.26 -5.98 -10.46
CA PHE A 620 9.46 -7.16 -10.05
C PHE A 620 9.99 -8.49 -10.57
N ASP A 621 10.60 -8.56 -11.76
CA ASP A 621 11.14 -9.81 -12.34
C ASP A 621 12.25 -9.53 -13.38
N VAL A 622 13.48 -9.28 -12.88
CA VAL A 622 14.65 -8.95 -13.72
C VAL A 622 15.12 -10.14 -14.55
N THR A 623 14.91 -11.35 -14.02
CA THR A 623 15.33 -12.62 -14.63
C THR A 623 14.41 -13.07 -15.75
N SER A 624 13.22 -12.47 -15.87
CA SER A 624 12.27 -12.79 -16.92
C SER A 624 12.90 -12.68 -18.30
N PRO A 625 12.73 -13.68 -19.18
CA PRO A 625 13.16 -13.53 -20.57
C PRO A 625 12.35 -12.44 -21.31
N TRP A 626 11.11 -12.17 -20.86
CA TRP A 626 10.30 -11.06 -21.34
C TRP A 626 10.91 -9.69 -21.05
N HIS A 627 11.69 -9.56 -19.98
CA HIS A 627 12.45 -8.34 -19.69
C HIS A 627 13.48 -8.05 -20.79
N ALA A 628 14.18 -9.09 -21.24
CA ALA A 628 15.16 -8.98 -22.32
C ALA A 628 14.48 -8.57 -23.64
N ILE A 629 13.31 -9.13 -23.96
CA ILE A 629 12.53 -8.73 -25.15
C ILE A 629 12.08 -7.26 -25.07
N ALA A 630 11.57 -6.82 -23.93
CA ALA A 630 11.17 -5.43 -23.72
C ALA A 630 12.35 -4.45 -23.84
N ARG A 631 13.50 -4.80 -23.25
CA ARG A 631 14.73 -4.03 -23.41
C ARG A 631 15.23 -3.99 -24.85
N ALA A 632 15.14 -5.11 -25.56
CA ALA A 632 15.56 -5.21 -26.94
C ALA A 632 14.75 -4.28 -27.84
N ALA A 633 13.42 -4.24 -27.66
CA ALA A 633 12.54 -3.32 -28.38
C ALA A 633 12.85 -1.84 -28.06
N VAL A 634 13.10 -1.50 -26.79
CA VAL A 634 13.50 -0.14 -26.42
C VAL A 634 14.87 0.23 -27.02
N SER A 635 15.85 -0.67 -26.99
CA SER A 635 17.17 -0.46 -27.58
C SER A 635 17.09 -0.29 -29.10
N ALA A 636 16.25 -1.09 -29.75
CA ALA A 636 15.96 -0.98 -31.18
C ALA A 636 15.40 0.39 -31.55
N SER A 637 14.45 0.92 -30.77
CA SER A 637 13.88 2.25 -31.00
C SER A 637 14.90 3.39 -30.89
N LYS A 638 15.96 3.20 -30.08
CA LYS A 638 17.07 4.14 -29.91
C LYS A 638 18.18 3.95 -30.95
N SER A 639 18.00 3.07 -31.94
CA SER A 639 19.02 2.67 -32.91
C SER A 639 20.27 2.00 -32.28
N GLU A 640 20.13 1.44 -31.07
CA GLU A 640 21.19 0.67 -30.40
C GLU A 640 21.14 -0.80 -30.84
N GLU A 641 21.35 -1.03 -32.14
CA GLU A 641 21.16 -2.33 -32.81
C GLU A 641 21.94 -3.48 -32.15
N ARG A 642 23.15 -3.23 -31.66
CA ARG A 642 23.99 -4.22 -30.97
C ARG A 642 23.38 -4.68 -29.64
N ASN A 643 22.85 -3.75 -28.84
CA ASN A 643 22.24 -4.07 -27.55
C ASN A 643 20.93 -4.83 -27.76
N ALA A 644 20.12 -4.39 -28.74
CA ALA A 644 18.90 -5.07 -29.13
C ALA A 644 19.18 -6.52 -29.56
N ALA A 645 20.18 -6.75 -30.42
CA ALA A 645 20.53 -8.08 -30.89
C ALA A 645 20.89 -9.05 -29.74
N ARG A 646 21.71 -8.59 -28.80
CA ARG A 646 22.14 -9.37 -27.63
C ARG A 646 20.98 -9.70 -26.69
N ASP A 647 20.11 -8.73 -26.45
CA ASP A 647 18.95 -8.93 -25.58
C ASP A 647 17.92 -9.88 -26.22
N TYR A 648 17.70 -9.82 -27.54
CA TYR A 648 16.89 -10.83 -28.24
C TYR A 648 17.54 -12.22 -28.21
N GLN A 649 18.85 -12.33 -28.46
CA GLN A 649 19.54 -13.62 -28.36
C GLN A 649 19.37 -14.23 -26.97
N LYS A 650 19.64 -13.46 -25.92
CA LYS A 650 19.48 -13.90 -24.52
C LYS A 650 18.05 -14.35 -24.22
N ALA A 651 17.04 -13.67 -24.78
CA ALA A 651 15.66 -14.09 -24.64
C ALA A 651 15.39 -15.44 -25.34
N GLY A 652 15.94 -15.66 -26.53
CA GLY A 652 15.76 -16.89 -27.30
C GLY A 652 16.33 -18.15 -26.62
N GLU A 653 17.38 -18.00 -25.81
CA GLU A 653 18.02 -19.08 -25.05
C GLU A 653 17.11 -19.65 -23.93
N SER A 654 16.04 -18.94 -23.56
CA SER A 654 15.13 -19.35 -22.49
C SER A 654 14.17 -20.47 -22.90
N GLU A 655 14.01 -21.49 -22.04
CA GLU A 655 13.09 -22.62 -22.24
C GLU A 655 11.60 -22.23 -22.14
N ILE A 656 11.27 -21.06 -21.59
CA ILE A 656 9.88 -20.58 -21.43
C ILE A 656 9.16 -20.40 -22.79
N PHE A 657 9.90 -20.07 -23.85
CA PHE A 657 9.33 -19.85 -25.17
C PHE A 657 9.18 -21.17 -25.93
N SER A 658 8.06 -21.29 -26.63
CA SER A 658 7.87 -22.35 -27.61
C SER A 658 8.93 -22.24 -28.72
N TYR A 659 9.22 -23.35 -29.40
CA TYR A 659 10.16 -23.37 -30.52
C TYR A 659 9.83 -22.31 -31.60
N GLU A 660 8.54 -22.08 -31.88
CA GLU A 660 8.10 -21.06 -32.83
C GLU A 660 8.48 -19.65 -32.38
N GLU A 661 8.24 -19.33 -31.11
CA GLU A 661 8.62 -18.07 -30.49
C GLU A 661 10.15 -17.90 -30.46
N LYS A 662 10.90 -18.96 -30.14
CA LYS A 662 12.37 -18.96 -30.16
C LYS A 662 12.92 -18.63 -31.55
N ILE A 663 12.45 -19.32 -32.60
CA ILE A 663 12.88 -19.04 -33.98
C ILE A 663 12.55 -17.59 -34.35
N MET A 664 11.38 -17.09 -33.98
CA MET A 664 11.01 -15.70 -34.24
C MET A 664 11.95 -14.71 -33.52
N ILE A 665 12.25 -14.95 -32.24
CA ILE A 665 13.16 -14.12 -31.44
C ILE A 665 14.57 -14.14 -32.01
N TYR A 666 15.10 -15.32 -32.36
CA TYR A 666 16.41 -15.46 -32.99
C TYR A 666 16.48 -14.80 -34.36
N ARG A 667 15.43 -14.88 -35.18
CA ARG A 667 15.33 -14.12 -36.44
C ARG A 667 15.44 -12.62 -36.22
N LYS A 668 14.81 -12.09 -35.17
CA LYS A 668 14.97 -10.68 -34.77
C LYS A 668 16.41 -10.39 -34.37
N ALA A 669 17.02 -11.22 -33.52
CA ALA A 669 18.42 -11.06 -33.13
C ALA A 669 19.36 -10.99 -34.34
N MET A 670 19.21 -11.89 -35.32
CA MET A 670 20.04 -11.90 -36.55
C MET A 670 19.86 -10.66 -37.41
N ILE A 671 18.63 -10.16 -37.55
CA ILE A 671 18.36 -8.92 -38.29
C ILE A 671 19.07 -7.74 -37.60
N HIS A 672 18.96 -7.65 -36.27
CA HIS A 672 19.66 -6.62 -35.49
C HIS A 672 21.19 -6.76 -35.56
N TYR A 673 21.74 -7.99 -35.53
CA TYR A 673 23.18 -8.22 -35.74
C TYR A 673 23.65 -7.79 -37.13
N ALA A 674 22.85 -8.05 -38.17
CA ALA A 674 23.12 -7.57 -39.52
C ALA A 674 23.15 -6.04 -39.58
N HIS A 675 22.17 -5.36 -38.97
CA HIS A 675 22.16 -3.89 -38.89
C HIS A 675 23.33 -3.31 -38.11
N ALA A 676 23.81 -4.01 -37.08
CA ALA A 676 25.02 -3.64 -36.33
C ALA A 676 26.34 -3.95 -37.08
N GLY A 677 26.29 -4.64 -38.22
CA GLY A 677 27.48 -5.10 -38.95
C GLY A 677 28.24 -6.25 -38.26
N LEU A 678 27.62 -6.91 -37.28
CA LEU A 678 28.21 -7.99 -36.47
C LEU A 678 27.92 -9.36 -37.09
N TRP A 679 28.39 -9.55 -38.32
CA TRP A 679 28.10 -10.75 -39.12
C TRP A 679 28.60 -12.05 -38.49
N THR A 680 29.69 -12.00 -37.71
CA THR A 680 30.22 -13.15 -36.97
C THR A 680 29.25 -13.63 -35.90
N GLU A 681 28.65 -12.73 -35.14
CA GLU A 681 27.68 -13.08 -34.09
C GLU A 681 26.42 -13.69 -34.71
N ALA A 682 25.96 -13.15 -35.87
CA ALA A 682 24.84 -13.72 -36.61
C ALA A 682 25.11 -15.13 -37.17
N LEU A 683 26.32 -15.39 -37.71
CA LEU A 683 26.69 -16.72 -38.23
C LEU A 683 26.89 -17.74 -37.10
N ASN A 684 27.53 -17.33 -36.00
CA ASN A 684 27.69 -18.20 -34.82
C ASN A 684 26.34 -18.66 -34.26
N LEU A 685 25.32 -17.78 -34.26
CA LEU A 685 23.97 -18.15 -33.83
C LEU A 685 23.39 -19.29 -34.68
N ILE A 686 23.63 -19.29 -36.00
CA ILE A 686 23.18 -20.36 -36.92
C ILE A 686 23.93 -21.67 -36.66
N GLU A 687 25.21 -21.60 -36.27
CA GLU A 687 26.00 -22.79 -35.95
C GLU A 687 25.64 -23.39 -34.59
N GLN A 688 25.31 -22.54 -33.61
CA GLN A 688 24.93 -22.95 -32.26
C GLN A 688 23.54 -23.59 -32.21
N GLU A 689 22.61 -23.08 -33.03
CA GLU A 689 21.21 -23.54 -33.05
C GLU A 689 20.90 -24.27 -34.36
N PRO A 690 20.99 -25.62 -34.39
CA PRO A 690 20.74 -26.40 -35.61
C PRO A 690 19.33 -26.16 -36.18
N ALA A 691 18.35 -25.91 -35.30
CA ALA A 691 16.99 -25.52 -35.67
C ALA A 691 16.91 -24.25 -36.54
N LEU A 692 17.81 -23.27 -36.35
CA LEU A 692 17.85 -22.07 -37.21
C LEU A 692 18.40 -22.37 -38.59
N LYS A 693 19.30 -23.36 -38.71
CA LYS A 693 19.91 -23.72 -39.98
C LYS A 693 18.90 -24.27 -40.98
N SER A 694 17.96 -25.09 -40.52
CA SER A 694 16.85 -25.58 -41.35
C SER A 694 15.75 -24.53 -41.51
N ALA A 695 15.47 -23.71 -40.49
CA ALA A 695 14.40 -22.70 -40.53
C ALA A 695 14.72 -21.43 -41.34
N LEU A 696 15.98 -21.11 -41.60
CA LEU A 696 16.37 -19.95 -42.38
C LEU A 696 16.43 -20.26 -43.87
N THR A 697 16.04 -19.29 -44.70
CA THR A 697 16.11 -19.50 -46.14
C THR A 697 17.56 -19.53 -46.64
N LYS A 698 17.81 -20.33 -47.68
CA LYS A 698 19.13 -20.42 -48.32
C LYS A 698 19.61 -19.04 -48.82
N ARG A 699 18.68 -18.17 -49.25
CA ARG A 699 19.00 -16.78 -49.65
C ARG A 699 19.42 -15.91 -48.46
N PHE A 700 18.77 -16.04 -47.31
CA PHE A 700 19.17 -15.29 -46.10
C PHE A 700 20.54 -15.74 -45.59
N GLN A 701 20.80 -17.05 -45.59
CA GLN A 701 22.12 -17.59 -45.24
C GLN A 701 23.20 -17.10 -46.20
N LEU A 702 22.93 -17.13 -47.51
CA LEU A 702 23.82 -16.55 -48.52
C LEU A 702 24.07 -15.06 -48.27
N TYR A 703 23.03 -14.30 -47.94
CA TYR A 703 23.14 -12.88 -47.61
C TYR A 703 24.11 -12.63 -46.44
N LEU A 704 23.97 -13.38 -45.34
CA LEU A 704 24.85 -13.26 -44.18
C LEU A 704 26.30 -13.68 -44.51
N GLN A 705 26.50 -14.81 -45.20
CA GLN A 705 27.83 -15.31 -45.56
C GLN A 705 28.57 -14.39 -46.53
N VAL A 706 27.89 -13.92 -47.59
CA VAL A 706 28.48 -12.98 -48.56
C VAL A 706 28.80 -11.66 -47.87
N SER A 707 27.93 -11.18 -46.98
CA SER A 707 28.18 -9.95 -46.23
C SER A 707 29.34 -10.08 -45.26
N PHE A 708 29.45 -11.22 -44.57
CA PHE A 708 30.58 -11.56 -43.72
C PHE A 708 31.90 -11.55 -44.50
N HIS A 709 32.03 -12.36 -45.56
CA HIS A 709 33.26 -12.41 -46.35
C HIS A 709 33.60 -11.07 -46.99
N ALA A 710 32.59 -10.31 -47.43
CA ALA A 710 32.81 -8.97 -47.96
C ALA A 710 33.31 -7.99 -46.89
N SER A 711 32.80 -8.08 -45.66
CA SER A 711 33.27 -7.25 -44.52
C SER A 711 34.73 -7.56 -44.14
N GLN A 712 35.16 -8.81 -44.33
CA GLN A 712 36.54 -9.27 -44.11
C GLN A 712 37.47 -9.02 -45.31
N GLN A 713 37.03 -8.27 -46.31
CA GLN A 713 37.75 -8.01 -47.57
C GLN A 713 38.04 -9.27 -48.42
N GLU A 714 37.40 -10.41 -48.13
CA GLU A 714 37.52 -11.66 -48.89
C GLU A 714 36.58 -11.66 -50.11
N THR A 715 36.71 -10.65 -50.96
CA THR A 715 35.73 -10.38 -52.04
C THR A 715 35.63 -11.49 -53.08
N GLU A 716 36.70 -12.25 -53.31
CA GLU A 716 36.74 -13.39 -54.22
C GLU A 716 35.92 -14.58 -53.69
N LYS A 717 35.99 -14.85 -52.38
CA LYS A 717 35.16 -15.90 -51.75
C LYS A 717 33.69 -15.52 -51.81
N ALA A 718 33.35 -14.28 -51.46
CA ALA A 718 31.97 -13.76 -51.53
C ALA A 718 31.41 -13.88 -52.96
N ARG A 719 32.21 -13.57 -53.99
CA ARG A 719 31.80 -13.73 -55.39
C ARG A 719 31.58 -15.19 -55.77
N LYS A 720 32.47 -16.10 -55.36
CA LYS A 720 32.33 -17.54 -55.63
C LYS A 720 31.05 -18.11 -55.03
N LEU A 721 30.69 -17.72 -53.81
CA LEU A 721 29.44 -18.12 -53.16
C LEU A 721 28.20 -17.70 -53.97
N LEU A 722 28.19 -16.47 -54.47
CA LEU A 722 27.10 -15.97 -55.32
C LEU A 722 26.99 -16.74 -56.64
N ILE A 723 28.13 -17.06 -57.28
CA ILE A 723 28.16 -17.80 -58.55
C ILE A 723 27.72 -19.25 -58.33
N SER A 724 28.21 -19.92 -57.28
CA SER A 724 27.81 -21.29 -56.97
C SER A 724 26.34 -21.41 -56.62
N PHE A 725 25.74 -20.36 -56.05
CA PHE A 725 24.32 -20.36 -55.70
C PHE A 725 23.39 -20.37 -56.93
N ILE A 726 23.80 -19.73 -58.03
CA ILE A 726 23.02 -19.63 -59.27
C ILE A 726 23.42 -20.68 -60.32
N GLU A 727 24.43 -21.50 -60.03
CA GLU A 727 24.95 -22.50 -60.95
C GLU A 727 24.02 -23.72 -60.98
N THR A 728 23.42 -23.98 -62.14
CA THR A 728 22.64 -25.19 -62.39
C THR A 728 23.35 -26.04 -63.41
N LYS A 729 23.64 -27.31 -63.07
CA LYS A 729 24.23 -28.24 -64.03
C LYS A 729 23.12 -28.81 -64.91
N LYS A 730 23.19 -28.54 -66.21
CA LYS A 730 22.32 -29.17 -67.20
C LYS A 730 23.11 -30.22 -67.96
N ILE A 731 22.52 -31.39 -68.13
CA ILE A 731 23.02 -32.42 -69.04
C ILE A 731 22.56 -31.98 -70.43
N VAL A 732 23.50 -31.63 -71.30
CA VAL A 732 23.23 -31.28 -72.69
C VAL A 732 23.80 -32.38 -73.54
N GLU A 733 22.98 -32.96 -74.40
CA GLU A 733 23.47 -33.89 -75.43
C GLU A 733 24.09 -33.05 -76.56
N ASP A 734 25.36 -33.33 -76.86
CA ASP A 734 26.01 -32.75 -78.04
C ASP A 734 25.39 -33.35 -79.33
N ASP A 735 25.61 -32.71 -80.48
CA ASP A 735 25.10 -33.11 -81.81
C ASP A 735 25.47 -34.57 -82.25
N PHE A 736 26.32 -35.24 -81.47
CA PHE A 736 26.77 -36.62 -81.66
C PHE A 736 26.16 -37.63 -80.64
N GLY A 737 25.22 -37.20 -79.79
CA GLY A 737 24.55 -38.06 -78.80
C GLY A 737 25.34 -38.33 -77.52
N GLU A 738 26.43 -37.62 -77.26
CA GLU A 738 27.17 -37.69 -75.98
C GLU A 738 26.60 -36.66 -74.98
N SER A 739 26.17 -37.14 -73.81
CA SER A 739 25.69 -36.30 -72.71
C SER A 739 26.86 -35.61 -72.01
N LYS A 740 26.99 -34.28 -72.11
CA LYS A 740 27.97 -33.47 -71.36
C LYS A 740 27.30 -32.60 -70.30
N GLU A 741 27.87 -32.57 -69.10
CA GLU A 741 27.47 -31.62 -68.06
C GLU A 741 27.94 -30.22 -68.43
N ARG A 742 26.99 -29.33 -68.74
CA ARG A 742 27.27 -27.91 -68.97
C ARG A 742 26.67 -27.09 -67.83
N SER A 743 27.49 -26.25 -67.21
CA SER A 743 27.00 -25.27 -66.22
C SER A 743 26.16 -24.20 -66.93
N SER A 744 24.92 -24.08 -66.49
CA SER A 744 23.96 -23.06 -66.91
C SER A 744 23.74 -22.11 -65.72
N TYR A 745 23.93 -20.82 -65.94
CA TYR A 745 23.71 -19.79 -64.93
C TYR A 745 22.36 -19.11 -65.16
N ALA A 746 21.51 -19.11 -64.14
CA ALA A 746 20.23 -18.39 -64.19
C ALA A 746 20.50 -16.89 -63.91
N ASN A 747 20.67 -16.09 -64.96
CA ASN A 747 20.97 -14.65 -64.81
C ASN A 747 19.85 -13.89 -64.07
N ASP A 748 18.58 -14.30 -64.27
CA ASP A 748 17.41 -13.77 -63.57
C ASP A 748 17.58 -13.86 -62.04
N ASP A 749 18.21 -14.91 -61.51
CA ASP A 749 18.37 -15.11 -60.06
C ASP A 749 19.31 -14.09 -59.40
N LEU A 750 20.34 -13.62 -60.12
CA LEU A 750 21.19 -12.53 -59.63
C LEU A 750 20.43 -11.21 -59.57
N ASP A 751 19.49 -11.00 -60.50
CA ASP A 751 18.61 -9.84 -60.47
C ASP A 751 17.70 -9.88 -59.24
N MET A 752 17.17 -11.05 -58.89
CA MET A 752 16.37 -11.22 -57.66
C MET A 752 17.19 -10.96 -56.40
N LEU A 753 18.44 -11.43 -56.36
CA LEU A 753 19.35 -11.23 -55.22
C LEU A 753 19.73 -9.75 -55.04
N GLN A 754 19.82 -8.96 -56.11
CA GLN A 754 20.15 -7.54 -56.01
C GLN A 754 19.10 -6.78 -55.19
N ASP A 755 17.83 -7.12 -55.37
CA ASP A 755 16.69 -6.42 -54.75
C ASP A 755 16.29 -7.06 -53.40
N TYR A 756 16.97 -8.13 -52.99
CA TYR A 756 16.67 -8.91 -51.78
C TYR A 756 16.74 -8.13 -50.45
N PRO A 757 17.76 -7.29 -50.17
CA PRO A 757 17.80 -6.56 -48.89
C PRO A 757 16.63 -5.58 -48.73
N THR A 758 16.19 -4.99 -49.82
CA THR A 758 15.04 -4.06 -49.89
C THR A 758 13.71 -4.79 -49.98
N SER A 759 13.71 -6.10 -50.25
CA SER A 759 12.47 -6.86 -50.39
C SER A 759 11.84 -7.20 -49.04
N GLN A 760 12.58 -7.10 -47.94
CA GLN A 760 12.12 -7.47 -46.61
C GLN A 760 11.23 -6.39 -45.95
N PRO A 761 10.22 -6.75 -45.12
CA PRO A 761 9.38 -5.79 -44.40
C PRO A 761 10.18 -4.81 -43.54
N ARG A 762 11.23 -5.31 -42.89
CA ARG A 762 12.32 -4.49 -42.36
C ARG A 762 13.50 -4.63 -43.31
N SER A 763 13.84 -3.56 -44.02
CA SER A 763 14.92 -3.56 -45.00
C SER A 763 16.25 -3.95 -44.35
N LEU A 764 16.92 -4.95 -44.91
CA LEU A 764 18.26 -5.35 -44.49
C LEU A 764 19.31 -4.36 -45.01
N PRO A 765 20.51 -4.30 -44.39
CA PRO A 765 21.63 -3.53 -44.90
C PRO A 765 21.96 -3.84 -46.37
N VAL A 766 21.90 -2.81 -47.23
CA VAL A 766 22.15 -2.94 -48.67
C VAL A 766 23.61 -3.28 -48.97
N GLN A 767 24.53 -2.64 -48.25
CA GLN A 767 25.97 -2.87 -48.36
C GLN A 767 26.46 -3.70 -47.16
N PRO A 768 27.42 -4.62 -47.36
CA PRO A 768 28.23 -4.82 -48.58
C PRO A 768 27.62 -5.77 -49.63
N PHE A 769 26.47 -6.40 -49.36
CA PHE A 769 25.88 -7.47 -50.16
C PHE A 769 25.61 -7.09 -51.62
N VAL A 770 24.82 -6.04 -51.87
CA VAL A 770 24.42 -5.63 -53.23
C VAL A 770 25.62 -5.26 -54.08
N GLY A 771 26.64 -4.63 -53.49
CA GLY A 771 27.90 -4.34 -54.18
C GLY A 771 28.61 -5.61 -54.68
N ARG A 772 28.52 -6.73 -53.93
CA ARG A 772 29.08 -8.02 -54.36
C ARG A 772 28.23 -8.70 -55.43
N VAL A 773 26.90 -8.59 -55.37
CA VAL A 773 26.00 -9.10 -56.41
C VAL A 773 26.29 -8.43 -57.76
N ILE A 774 26.40 -7.10 -57.78
CA ILE A 774 26.75 -6.34 -58.99
C ILE A 774 28.13 -6.76 -59.54
N ALA A 775 29.10 -7.01 -58.67
CA ALA A 775 30.42 -7.48 -59.06
C ALA A 775 30.40 -8.91 -59.63
N ALA A 776 29.61 -9.82 -59.06
CA ALA A 776 29.41 -11.17 -59.56
C ALA A 776 28.73 -11.16 -60.94
N LYS A 777 27.68 -10.35 -61.11
CA LYS A 777 26.98 -10.15 -62.38
C LYS A 777 27.91 -9.63 -63.47
N SER A 778 28.72 -8.61 -63.13
CA SER A 778 29.72 -8.06 -64.05
C SER A 778 30.80 -9.06 -64.46
N TRP A 779 31.18 -9.97 -63.56
CA TRP A 779 32.16 -11.02 -63.83
C TRP A 779 31.61 -12.11 -64.76
N LEU A 780 30.40 -12.61 -64.51
CA LEU A 780 29.74 -13.61 -65.37
C LEU A 780 29.56 -13.10 -66.79
N LYS A 781 29.16 -11.83 -66.95
CA LYS A 781 29.04 -11.20 -68.27
C LYS A 781 30.36 -11.19 -69.04
N LYS A 782 31.48 -10.88 -68.38
CA LYS A 782 32.82 -10.92 -69.01
C LYS A 782 33.23 -12.33 -69.45
N GLN A 783 32.72 -13.37 -68.78
CA GLN A 783 33.02 -14.76 -69.14
C GLN A 783 32.08 -15.35 -70.21
N LEU A 784 30.80 -14.93 -70.25
CA LEU A 784 29.76 -15.54 -71.08
C LEU A 784 29.48 -14.82 -72.42
N TYR A 785 29.67 -13.50 -72.56
CA TYR A 785 29.25 -12.76 -73.77
C TYR A 785 30.23 -11.66 -74.25
N ARG A 786 30.44 -11.57 -75.57
CA ARG A 786 31.25 -10.55 -76.30
C ARG A 786 30.42 -9.64 -77.25
N GLY A 787 29.15 -9.35 -76.97
CA GLY A 787 28.23 -8.64 -77.90
C GLY A 787 27.67 -7.29 -77.41
N ARG A 788 27.52 -6.30 -78.31
CA ARG A 788 27.07 -4.90 -78.09
C ARG A 788 25.55 -4.67 -78.08
N LYS A 789 24.70 -5.70 -78.29
CA LYS A 789 23.23 -5.57 -78.46
C LYS A 789 22.40 -5.95 -77.21
N ASP A 790 23.01 -5.95 -76.02
CA ASP A 790 22.33 -6.31 -74.77
C ASP A 790 21.49 -5.13 -74.24
N THR A 791 20.17 -5.31 -74.10
CA THR A 791 19.23 -4.32 -73.54
C THR A 791 19.61 -3.94 -72.11
N GLU A 792 20.17 -4.88 -71.35
CA GLU A 792 20.57 -4.65 -69.96
C GLU A 792 21.81 -3.76 -69.84
N TYR A 793 22.79 -3.91 -70.75
CA TYR A 793 23.97 -3.04 -70.78
C TYR A 793 23.55 -1.60 -71.05
N ARG A 794 22.69 -1.40 -72.05
CA ARG A 794 22.12 -0.09 -72.40
C ARG A 794 21.33 0.51 -71.25
N TYR A 795 20.53 -0.29 -70.54
CA TYR A 795 19.85 0.15 -69.32
C TYR A 795 20.84 0.60 -68.24
N SER A 796 21.89 -0.19 -67.98
CA SER A 796 22.88 0.13 -66.95
C SER A 796 23.73 1.37 -67.28
N GLU A 797 23.99 1.62 -68.55
CA GLU A 797 24.70 2.80 -69.05
C GLU A 797 23.82 4.04 -68.96
N LEU A 798 22.55 3.91 -69.38
CA LEU A 798 21.54 4.95 -69.24
C LEU A 798 21.31 5.33 -67.77
N MET A 799 21.21 4.36 -66.87
CA MET A 799 21.05 4.63 -65.44
C MET A 799 22.30 5.27 -64.79
N LYS A 800 23.46 5.29 -65.46
CA LYS A 800 24.66 6.03 -65.01
C LYS A 800 24.73 7.46 -65.55
N SER A 801 23.89 7.82 -66.52
CA SER A 801 23.87 9.18 -67.07
C SER A 801 23.29 10.18 -66.05
N SER A 802 23.62 11.47 -66.23
CA SER A 802 23.12 12.56 -65.38
C SER A 802 21.73 13.08 -65.80
N GLN A 803 21.30 12.80 -67.03
CA GLN A 803 19.98 13.15 -67.57
C GLN A 803 19.35 11.89 -68.15
N ILE A 804 18.23 11.48 -67.55
CA ILE A 804 17.52 10.25 -67.91
C ILE A 804 16.09 10.63 -68.28
N LEU A 805 15.68 10.34 -69.51
CA LEU A 805 14.30 10.56 -69.97
C LEU A 805 13.45 9.29 -69.71
N PRO A 806 12.25 9.40 -69.13
CA PRO A 806 11.37 8.24 -68.91
C PRO A 806 11.09 7.42 -70.17
N LYS A 807 11.02 8.10 -71.32
CA LYS A 807 10.79 7.48 -72.63
C LYS A 807 11.92 6.53 -73.03
N GLU A 808 13.18 6.89 -72.77
CA GLU A 808 14.32 6.06 -73.14
C GLU A 808 14.38 4.78 -72.28
N VAL A 809 13.95 4.87 -71.02
CA VAL A 809 13.79 3.69 -70.15
C VAL A 809 12.71 2.77 -70.70
N TYR A 810 11.56 3.34 -71.10
CA TYR A 810 10.46 2.59 -71.70
C TYR A 810 10.86 1.93 -73.02
N ASP A 811 11.58 2.62 -73.92
CA ASP A 811 12.01 2.06 -75.20
C ASP A 811 12.91 0.82 -75.00
N ILE A 812 13.80 0.83 -74.00
CA ILE A 812 14.63 -0.33 -73.63
C ILE A 812 13.78 -1.47 -73.04
N ALA A 813 12.80 -1.13 -72.19
CA ALA A 813 11.89 -2.10 -71.60
C ALA A 813 10.98 -2.77 -72.64
N ASP A 814 10.45 -2.01 -73.59
CA ASP A 814 9.61 -2.48 -74.69
C ASP A 814 10.39 -3.36 -75.68
N GLU A 815 11.64 -2.98 -75.99
CA GLU A 815 12.55 -3.82 -76.79
C GLU A 815 12.84 -5.16 -76.08
N ALA A 816 13.08 -5.15 -74.77
CA ALA A 816 13.28 -6.38 -73.99
C ALA A 816 12.03 -7.27 -73.98
N ALA A 817 10.84 -6.68 -73.81
CA ALA A 817 9.57 -7.40 -73.83
C ALA A 817 9.27 -8.03 -75.20
N THR A 818 9.51 -7.28 -76.28
CA THR A 818 9.32 -7.74 -77.66
C THR A 818 10.29 -8.87 -78.03
N ASN A 819 11.51 -8.87 -77.46
CA ASN A 819 12.50 -9.92 -77.64
C ASN A 819 12.23 -11.19 -76.80
N GLY A 820 10.98 -11.40 -76.34
CA GLY A 820 10.55 -12.59 -75.62
C GLY A 820 10.85 -12.57 -74.13
N LYS A 821 11.24 -11.42 -73.55
CA LYS A 821 11.57 -11.27 -72.13
C LYS A 821 10.77 -10.16 -71.43
N PRO A 822 9.44 -10.29 -71.35
CA PRO A 822 8.56 -9.25 -70.81
C PRO A 822 8.78 -8.95 -69.33
N PHE A 823 9.16 -9.96 -68.53
CA PHE A 823 9.49 -9.74 -67.12
C PHE A 823 10.74 -8.89 -66.92
N GLU A 824 11.82 -9.13 -67.69
CA GLU A 824 13.05 -8.32 -67.61
C GLU A 824 12.77 -6.86 -67.98
N GLY A 825 11.92 -6.61 -68.99
CA GLY A 825 11.49 -5.27 -69.36
C GLY A 825 10.75 -4.54 -68.24
N LEU A 826 9.80 -5.21 -67.58
CA LEU A 826 9.08 -4.64 -66.42
C LEU A 826 10.03 -4.37 -65.24
N MET A 827 10.98 -5.26 -64.97
CA MET A 827 11.97 -5.06 -63.91
C MET A 827 12.85 -3.81 -64.14
N TYR A 828 13.14 -3.43 -65.40
CA TYR A 828 13.82 -2.17 -65.70
C TYR A 828 13.01 -0.95 -65.30
N LEU A 829 11.69 -0.99 -65.54
CA LEU A 829 10.76 0.07 -65.15
C LEU A 829 10.65 0.16 -63.62
N GLU A 830 10.43 -0.97 -62.95
CA GLU A 830 10.37 -1.08 -61.49
C GLU A 830 11.64 -0.47 -60.84
N ARG A 831 12.83 -0.89 -61.29
CA ARG A 831 14.11 -0.38 -60.78
C ARG A 831 14.33 1.09 -61.08
N ALA A 832 13.87 1.56 -62.25
CA ALA A 832 13.93 2.98 -62.57
C ALA A 832 13.08 3.79 -61.59
N GLN A 833 11.86 3.35 -61.28
CA GLN A 833 11.00 3.99 -60.29
C GLN A 833 11.63 4.01 -58.87
N LEU A 834 12.25 2.91 -58.46
CA LEU A 834 12.90 2.75 -57.15
C LEU A 834 14.26 3.46 -57.03
N SER A 835 14.90 3.82 -58.15
CA SER A 835 16.25 4.42 -58.17
C SER A 835 16.38 5.79 -57.49
N GLY A 836 15.26 6.47 -57.23
CA GLY A 836 15.24 7.83 -56.67
C GLY A 836 15.68 8.94 -57.63
N LYS A 837 16.01 8.61 -58.89
CA LYS A 837 16.52 9.57 -59.89
C LYS A 837 15.45 10.35 -60.66
N PHE A 838 14.18 9.95 -60.54
CA PHE A 838 13.05 10.53 -61.28
C PHE A 838 12.19 11.44 -60.41
N SER A 839 11.65 12.51 -61.00
CA SER A 839 10.69 13.40 -60.36
C SER A 839 9.35 12.69 -60.08
N LEU A 840 8.50 13.24 -59.21
CA LEU A 840 7.17 12.68 -58.93
C LEU A 840 6.30 12.55 -60.19
N MET A 841 6.41 13.49 -61.14
CA MET A 841 5.67 13.44 -62.40
C MET A 841 6.22 12.36 -63.34
N ASP A 842 7.55 12.19 -63.39
CA ASP A 842 8.18 11.17 -64.20
C ASP A 842 7.96 9.75 -63.65
N LYS A 843 7.90 9.60 -62.32
CA LYS A 843 7.49 8.34 -61.68
C LYS A 843 6.06 7.94 -62.05
N LYS A 844 5.11 8.89 -62.08
CA LYS A 844 3.74 8.63 -62.55
C LYS A 844 3.73 8.15 -63.99
N ARG A 845 4.47 8.82 -64.88
CA ARG A 845 4.61 8.40 -66.28
C ARG A 845 5.20 7.00 -66.42
N LEU A 846 6.25 6.69 -65.66
CA LEU A 846 6.84 5.35 -65.65
C LEU A 846 5.84 4.29 -65.18
N ALA A 847 5.07 4.58 -64.12
CA ALA A 847 4.03 3.68 -63.63
C ALA A 847 2.89 3.46 -64.65
N ASP A 848 2.48 4.50 -65.37
CA ASP A 848 1.49 4.40 -66.44
C ASP A 848 2.01 3.55 -67.61
N THR A 849 3.28 3.74 -68.00
CA THR A 849 3.92 2.93 -69.04
C THR A 849 4.13 1.48 -68.62
N GLU A 850 4.46 1.22 -67.35
CA GLU A 850 4.63 -0.11 -66.79
C GLU A 850 3.29 -0.85 -66.74
N SER A 851 2.22 -0.18 -66.33
CA SER A 851 0.86 -0.72 -66.35
C SER A 851 0.42 -1.07 -67.77
N SER A 852 0.75 -0.22 -68.75
CA SER A 852 0.45 -0.46 -70.16
C SER A 852 1.21 -1.67 -70.71
N LEU A 853 2.51 -1.77 -70.42
CA LEU A 853 3.35 -2.89 -70.84
C LEU A 853 2.93 -4.21 -70.18
N PHE A 854 2.56 -4.17 -68.90
CA PHE A 854 2.02 -5.32 -68.18
C PHE A 854 0.72 -5.81 -68.82
N ASN A 855 -0.22 -4.91 -69.13
CA ASN A 855 -1.49 -5.28 -69.76
C ASN A 855 -1.30 -6.00 -71.11
N LEU A 856 -0.27 -5.65 -71.88
CA LEU A 856 0.06 -6.34 -73.15
C LEU A 856 0.59 -7.76 -72.93
N HIS A 857 1.41 -7.97 -71.90
CA HIS A 857 2.15 -9.22 -71.71
C HIS A 857 1.71 -10.07 -70.50
N HIS A 858 0.65 -9.69 -69.78
CA HIS A 858 0.23 -10.34 -68.52
C HIS A 858 0.02 -11.86 -68.63
N HIS A 859 -0.45 -12.37 -69.78
CA HIS A 859 -0.63 -13.79 -70.04
C HIS A 859 0.67 -14.61 -70.04
N SER A 860 1.83 -13.97 -70.18
CA SER A 860 3.14 -14.65 -70.21
C SER A 860 3.86 -14.62 -68.87
N ILE A 861 3.35 -13.88 -67.88
CA ILE A 861 4.03 -13.63 -66.61
C ILE A 861 3.27 -14.34 -65.48
N PRO A 862 3.85 -15.41 -64.87
CA PRO A 862 3.22 -16.13 -63.77
C PRO A 862 3.21 -15.29 -62.48
N LEU A 863 2.29 -15.58 -61.56
CA LEU A 863 2.17 -14.85 -60.29
C LEU A 863 3.46 -14.84 -59.46
N GLN A 864 4.22 -15.95 -59.46
CA GLN A 864 5.51 -16.06 -58.76
C GLN A 864 6.50 -14.95 -59.16
N LYS A 865 6.45 -14.47 -60.40
CA LYS A 865 7.34 -13.39 -60.88
C LYS A 865 6.75 -11.99 -60.61
N ARG A 866 5.43 -11.88 -60.52
CA ARG A 866 4.75 -10.58 -60.33
C ARG A 866 4.94 -9.99 -58.93
N THR A 867 5.22 -10.83 -57.93
CA THR A 867 5.54 -10.41 -56.56
C THR A 867 6.71 -9.42 -56.47
N TYR A 868 7.58 -9.40 -57.48
CA TYR A 868 8.73 -8.51 -57.56
C TYR A 868 8.43 -7.17 -58.26
N LEU A 869 7.25 -7.01 -58.86
CA LEU A 869 6.78 -5.78 -59.51
C LEU A 869 5.90 -4.99 -58.54
N ARG A 870 6.53 -4.28 -57.59
CA ARG A 870 5.82 -3.65 -56.46
C ARG A 870 5.17 -2.33 -56.84
N SER A 871 5.68 -1.64 -57.85
CA SER A 871 5.08 -0.40 -58.32
C SER A 871 3.74 -0.61 -59.04
N LEU A 872 3.51 -1.82 -59.57
CA LEU A 872 2.23 -2.24 -60.11
C LEU A 872 1.23 -2.52 -58.98
N LYS A 873 0.17 -1.71 -58.91
CA LYS A 873 -0.90 -1.81 -57.91
C LYS A 873 -1.87 -2.97 -58.17
N LEU A 874 -1.34 -4.19 -58.31
CA LEU A 874 -2.12 -5.40 -58.49
C LEU A 874 -2.59 -5.95 -57.14
N LYS A 875 -3.79 -6.52 -57.10
CA LYS A 875 -4.37 -7.01 -55.84
C LYS A 875 -3.86 -8.41 -55.51
N PRO A 876 -3.50 -8.72 -54.25
CA PRO A 876 -3.23 -10.08 -53.83
C PRO A 876 -4.52 -10.90 -53.70
N VAL A 877 -4.42 -12.21 -53.95
CA VAL A 877 -5.44 -13.20 -53.57
C VAL A 877 -4.99 -13.90 -52.30
N VAL A 878 -5.83 -13.86 -51.27
CA VAL A 878 -5.62 -14.47 -49.97
C VAL A 878 -6.45 -15.75 -49.88
N ILE A 879 -5.76 -16.89 -49.84
CA ILE A 879 -6.32 -18.20 -49.50
C ILE A 879 -6.49 -18.25 -47.98
N LEU A 880 -7.71 -18.51 -47.51
CA LEU A 880 -7.99 -18.62 -46.09
C LEU A 880 -7.87 -20.08 -45.65
N ASP A 881 -7.06 -20.30 -44.62
CA ASP A 881 -6.92 -21.59 -43.96
C ASP A 881 -8.03 -21.81 -42.90
N THR A 882 -8.25 -23.07 -42.51
CA THR A 882 -9.31 -23.48 -41.58
C THR A 882 -9.14 -22.82 -40.21
N ASN A 883 -7.90 -22.66 -39.72
CA ASN A 883 -7.62 -22.05 -38.41
C ASN A 883 -8.09 -20.58 -38.30
N ILE A 884 -7.94 -19.76 -39.35
CA ILE A 884 -8.43 -18.38 -39.38
C ILE A 884 -9.97 -18.38 -39.41
N LEU A 885 -10.57 -19.31 -40.14
CA LEU A 885 -12.03 -19.42 -40.26
C LEU A 885 -12.68 -19.98 -38.99
N ILE A 886 -11.97 -20.78 -38.19
CA ILE A 886 -12.42 -21.20 -36.86
C ILE A 886 -12.64 -19.97 -35.96
N ASP A 887 -11.80 -18.95 -36.01
CA ASP A 887 -12.03 -17.72 -35.23
C ASP A 887 -13.32 -17.00 -35.66
N VAL A 888 -13.64 -17.01 -36.96
CA VAL A 888 -14.91 -16.48 -37.48
C VAL A 888 -16.09 -17.30 -36.95
N ILE A 889 -15.95 -18.63 -36.89
CA ILE A 889 -16.95 -19.53 -36.31
C ILE A 889 -17.17 -19.20 -34.83
N VAL A 890 -16.09 -19.08 -34.05
CA VAL A 890 -16.13 -18.72 -32.63
C VAL A 890 -16.83 -17.38 -32.45
N GLU A 891 -16.50 -16.38 -33.26
CA GLU A 891 -17.16 -15.07 -33.20
C GLU A 891 -18.66 -15.18 -33.48
N LYS A 892 -19.07 -15.82 -34.59
CA LYS A 892 -20.49 -15.98 -34.93
C LYS A 892 -21.29 -16.79 -33.90
N LEU A 893 -20.70 -17.84 -33.34
CA LEU A 893 -21.32 -18.64 -32.29
C LEU A 893 -21.38 -17.90 -30.95
N SER A 894 -20.34 -17.15 -30.59
CA SER A 894 -20.33 -16.29 -29.41
C SER A 894 -21.48 -15.28 -29.45
N MET A 895 -21.76 -14.70 -30.62
CA MET A 895 -22.91 -13.80 -30.81
C MET A 895 -24.25 -14.50 -30.59
N LYS A 896 -24.42 -15.77 -31.00
CA LYS A 896 -25.63 -16.55 -30.71
C LYS A 896 -25.76 -16.86 -29.22
N LEU A 897 -24.66 -17.24 -28.57
CA LEU A 897 -24.60 -17.53 -27.14
C LEU A 897 -24.82 -16.28 -26.26
N GLY A 898 -24.75 -15.07 -26.82
CA GLY A 898 -24.89 -13.82 -26.08
C GLY A 898 -23.59 -13.32 -25.45
N LEU A 899 -22.47 -13.87 -25.90
CA LEU A 899 -21.13 -13.51 -25.46
C LEU A 899 -20.59 -12.35 -26.29
N THR A 900 -19.62 -11.65 -25.73
CA THR A 900 -18.91 -10.53 -26.33
C THR A 900 -17.42 -10.78 -26.26
N SER A 901 -16.86 -11.24 -27.38
CA SER A 901 -15.42 -11.45 -27.52
C SER A 901 -14.63 -10.14 -27.32
N ALA A 902 -15.25 -8.98 -27.56
CA ALA A 902 -14.60 -7.68 -27.43
C ALA A 902 -14.38 -7.22 -25.99
N SER A 903 -15.12 -7.68 -24.98
CA SER A 903 -14.93 -7.18 -23.60
C SER A 903 -13.94 -8.01 -22.79
N ARG A 904 -13.59 -9.21 -23.27
CA ARG A 904 -12.66 -10.12 -22.62
C ARG A 904 -11.22 -9.76 -22.98
N LEU A 905 -10.38 -9.51 -21.97
CA LEU A 905 -8.94 -9.48 -22.15
C LEU A 905 -8.43 -10.89 -22.38
N GLU A 906 -8.03 -11.18 -23.61
CA GLU A 906 -7.39 -12.44 -23.94
C GLU A 906 -5.88 -12.36 -23.69
N MET A 907 -5.36 -13.33 -22.93
CA MET A 907 -3.96 -13.43 -22.55
C MET A 907 -3.01 -13.69 -23.72
N ARG A 908 -3.50 -14.30 -24.80
CA ARG A 908 -2.70 -14.71 -25.97
C ARG A 908 -2.99 -13.90 -27.24
N GLY A 909 -3.75 -12.80 -27.14
CA GLY A 909 -4.05 -11.93 -28.27
C GLY A 909 -4.48 -12.71 -29.51
N LYS A 910 -5.62 -13.45 -29.46
CA LYS A 910 -6.17 -13.96 -30.71
C LYS A 910 -6.51 -12.75 -31.57
N ASP A 911 -5.65 -12.49 -32.53
CA ASP A 911 -5.77 -11.35 -33.41
C ASP A 911 -7.12 -11.43 -34.12
N LYS A 912 -7.85 -10.32 -34.16
CA LYS A 912 -9.01 -10.11 -35.04
C LYS A 912 -8.60 -10.05 -36.53
N PHE A 913 -7.65 -10.89 -36.94
CA PHE A 913 -7.03 -10.85 -38.25
C PHE A 913 -8.03 -11.09 -39.37
N HIS A 914 -9.02 -11.98 -39.15
CA HIS A 914 -10.12 -12.19 -40.10
C HIS A 914 -10.95 -10.92 -40.32
N LEU A 915 -11.16 -10.09 -39.29
CA LEU A 915 -11.84 -8.80 -39.45
C LEU A 915 -11.00 -7.82 -40.28
N VAL A 916 -9.68 -7.84 -40.13
CA VAL A 916 -8.77 -7.02 -40.94
C VAL A 916 -8.79 -7.47 -42.40
N LEU A 917 -8.81 -8.79 -42.64
CA LEU A 917 -8.97 -9.35 -43.99
C LEU A 917 -10.30 -8.91 -44.61
N LYS A 918 -11.40 -8.99 -43.84
CA LYS A 918 -12.71 -8.51 -44.28
C LYS A 918 -12.70 -7.01 -44.60
N TYR A 919 -12.11 -6.19 -43.72
CA TYR A 919 -11.97 -4.75 -43.93
C TYR A 919 -11.20 -4.42 -45.23
N TYR A 920 -10.05 -5.05 -45.47
CA TYR A 920 -9.28 -4.79 -46.70
C TYR A 920 -9.94 -5.33 -47.96
N CYS A 921 -10.74 -6.39 -47.84
CA CYS A 921 -11.58 -6.88 -48.91
C CYS A 921 -12.67 -5.85 -49.24
N GLU A 922 -13.35 -5.30 -48.24
CA GLU A 922 -14.37 -4.23 -48.41
C GLU A 922 -13.77 -2.93 -48.99
N GLU A 923 -12.53 -2.59 -48.63
CA GLU A 923 -11.76 -1.49 -49.24
C GLU A 923 -11.24 -1.80 -50.65
N ASN A 924 -11.60 -2.95 -51.24
CA ASN A 924 -11.15 -3.39 -52.57
C ASN A 924 -9.62 -3.53 -52.70
N LYS A 925 -8.89 -3.75 -51.62
CA LYS A 925 -7.43 -3.91 -51.63
C LYS A 925 -6.99 -5.35 -51.83
N ILE A 926 -7.77 -6.33 -51.34
CA ILE A 926 -7.46 -7.76 -51.46
C ILE A 926 -8.63 -8.55 -52.02
N TRP A 927 -8.32 -9.74 -52.54
CA TRP A 927 -9.27 -10.80 -52.84
C TRP A 927 -9.13 -11.91 -51.79
N MET A 928 -10.24 -12.55 -51.41
CA MET A 928 -10.29 -13.68 -50.49
C MET A 928 -10.89 -14.89 -51.19
N TRP A 929 -10.34 -16.08 -50.91
CA TRP A 929 -10.78 -17.33 -51.49
C TRP A 929 -10.69 -18.50 -50.51
N ILE A 930 -11.69 -19.38 -50.55
CA ILE A 930 -11.76 -20.60 -49.74
C ILE A 930 -11.80 -21.82 -50.68
N PRO A 931 -10.70 -22.59 -50.81
CA PRO A 931 -10.61 -23.79 -51.65
C PRO A 931 -11.53 -24.94 -51.19
N LYS A 932 -11.79 -25.94 -52.06
CA LYS A 932 -12.64 -27.10 -51.69
C LYS A 932 -12.07 -27.91 -50.53
N VAL A 933 -10.74 -27.99 -50.39
CA VAL A 933 -10.08 -28.69 -49.26
C VAL A 933 -10.52 -28.08 -47.92
N VAL A 934 -10.38 -26.75 -47.79
CA VAL A 934 -10.80 -25.99 -46.60
C VAL A 934 -12.31 -26.07 -46.38
N ARG A 935 -13.12 -26.00 -47.45
CA ARG A 935 -14.58 -26.16 -47.34
C ARG A 935 -14.96 -27.54 -46.77
N ARG A 936 -14.29 -28.60 -47.24
CA ARG A 936 -14.52 -29.97 -46.73
C ARG A 936 -14.14 -30.06 -45.26
N GLU A 937 -12.97 -29.55 -44.89
CA GLU A 937 -12.50 -29.55 -43.50
C GLU A 937 -13.47 -28.79 -42.58
N LEU A 938 -13.95 -27.62 -42.97
CA LEU A 938 -14.98 -26.88 -42.23
C LEU A 938 -16.27 -27.69 -42.10
N THR A 939 -16.74 -28.33 -43.18
CA THR A 939 -17.95 -29.16 -43.11
C THR A 939 -17.77 -30.38 -42.21
N ASP A 940 -16.58 -30.96 -42.13
CA ASP A 940 -16.29 -32.08 -41.23
C ASP A 940 -16.14 -31.60 -39.78
N PHE A 941 -15.52 -30.44 -39.57
CA PHE A 941 -15.46 -29.76 -38.28
C PHE A 941 -16.86 -29.48 -37.71
N SER A 942 -17.81 -29.09 -38.55
CA SER A 942 -19.21 -28.87 -38.15
C SER A 942 -19.94 -30.11 -37.62
N LYS A 943 -19.43 -31.31 -37.93
CA LYS A 943 -19.98 -32.59 -37.45
C LYS A 943 -19.38 -32.98 -36.09
N GLN A 944 -18.22 -32.43 -35.73
CA GLN A 944 -17.51 -32.70 -34.48
C GLN A 944 -18.02 -31.76 -33.37
N VAL A 945 -19.22 -32.03 -32.87
CA VAL A 945 -19.91 -31.19 -31.87
C VAL A 945 -19.08 -31.03 -30.59
N ASP A 946 -18.43 -32.10 -30.10
CA ASP A 946 -17.58 -32.03 -28.91
C ASP A 946 -16.39 -31.07 -29.08
N ARG A 947 -15.77 -31.08 -30.27
CA ARG A 947 -14.66 -30.17 -30.60
C ARG A 947 -15.12 -28.72 -30.70
N MET A 948 -16.35 -28.51 -31.19
CA MET A 948 -16.99 -27.19 -31.23
C MET A 948 -17.36 -26.67 -29.84
N HIS A 949 -17.81 -27.55 -28.93
CA HIS A 949 -17.99 -27.22 -27.52
C HIS A 949 -16.67 -26.81 -26.88
N GLY A 950 -15.60 -27.56 -27.13
CA GLY A 950 -14.25 -27.26 -26.62
C GLY A 950 -13.68 -25.91 -27.07
N LEU A 951 -14.18 -25.30 -28.16
CA LEU A 951 -13.79 -23.93 -28.53
C LEU A 951 -14.20 -22.88 -27.49
N PHE A 952 -15.20 -23.20 -26.67
CA PHE A 952 -15.72 -22.36 -25.59
C PHE A 952 -15.16 -22.77 -24.22
N ASP A 953 -14.15 -23.63 -24.16
CA ASP A 953 -13.45 -23.93 -22.91
C ASP A 953 -12.82 -22.64 -22.33
N GLY A 954 -13.06 -22.42 -21.04
CA GLY A 954 -12.67 -21.18 -20.36
C GLY A 954 -13.50 -19.95 -20.78
N TYR A 955 -14.63 -20.11 -21.47
CA TYR A 955 -15.66 -19.08 -21.59
C TYR A 955 -16.74 -19.28 -20.54
N LEU A 956 -17.27 -18.18 -20.04
CA LEU A 956 -18.41 -18.22 -19.15
C LEU A 956 -19.70 -18.45 -19.97
N VAL A 957 -20.08 -19.71 -20.16
CA VAL A 957 -21.28 -20.11 -20.91
C VAL A 957 -22.06 -21.17 -20.14
N ASP A 958 -23.38 -20.99 -20.06
CA ASP A 958 -24.28 -22.04 -19.58
C ASP A 958 -24.17 -23.28 -20.49
N LYS A 959 -23.72 -24.41 -19.94
CA LYS A 959 -23.54 -25.68 -20.66
C LYS A 959 -24.83 -26.11 -21.35
N SER A 960 -25.98 -25.91 -20.71
CA SER A 960 -27.29 -26.26 -21.28
C SER A 960 -27.67 -25.38 -22.47
N LYS A 961 -27.25 -24.11 -22.46
CA LYS A 961 -27.44 -23.17 -23.57
C LYS A 961 -26.47 -23.48 -24.72
N LEU A 962 -25.23 -23.83 -24.39
CA LEU A 962 -24.22 -24.23 -25.36
C LEU A 962 -24.67 -25.46 -26.15
N GLU A 963 -25.15 -26.52 -25.47
CA GLU A 963 -25.68 -27.74 -26.09
C GLU A 963 -26.90 -27.48 -26.99
N LYS A 964 -27.74 -26.51 -26.64
CA LYS A 964 -28.94 -26.16 -27.43
C LYS A 964 -28.61 -25.33 -28.67
N GLU A 965 -27.69 -24.37 -28.56
CA GLU A 965 -27.37 -23.41 -29.63
C GLU A 965 -26.30 -23.95 -30.60
N VAL A 966 -25.33 -24.72 -30.11
CA VAL A 966 -24.24 -25.31 -30.90
C VAL A 966 -24.64 -26.73 -31.32
N THR A 967 -25.32 -26.83 -32.46
CA THR A 967 -25.73 -28.11 -33.07
C THR A 967 -25.10 -28.24 -34.45
N VAL A 968 -25.09 -29.46 -35.01
CA VAL A 968 -24.61 -29.69 -36.39
C VAL A 968 -25.33 -28.77 -37.38
N GLN A 969 -26.65 -28.60 -37.25
CA GLN A 969 -27.45 -27.77 -38.15
C GLN A 969 -27.11 -26.28 -38.05
N THR A 970 -26.97 -25.75 -36.84
CA THR A 970 -26.64 -24.33 -36.65
C THR A 970 -25.21 -24.04 -37.10
N SER A 971 -24.29 -24.97 -36.89
CA SER A 971 -22.89 -24.88 -37.32
C SER A 971 -22.77 -24.91 -38.84
N GLN A 972 -23.46 -25.82 -39.52
CA GLN A 972 -23.47 -25.87 -41.00
C GLN A 972 -24.02 -24.60 -41.64
N LYS A 973 -25.09 -24.01 -41.08
CA LYS A 973 -25.62 -22.72 -41.54
C LYS A 973 -24.58 -21.61 -41.41
N ILE A 974 -23.91 -21.51 -40.26
CA ILE A 974 -22.85 -20.52 -40.02
C ILE A 974 -21.71 -20.67 -41.01
N ILE A 975 -21.27 -21.91 -41.28
CA ILE A 975 -20.19 -22.17 -42.24
C ILE A 975 -20.59 -21.76 -43.64
N GLN A 976 -21.83 -22.02 -44.06
CA GLN A 976 -22.30 -21.58 -45.37
C GLN A 976 -22.28 -20.04 -45.48
N GLU A 977 -22.74 -19.33 -44.45
CA GLU A 977 -22.64 -17.87 -44.40
C GLU A 977 -21.18 -17.39 -44.44
N ILE A 978 -20.25 -18.07 -43.74
CA ILE A 978 -18.82 -17.75 -43.76
C ILE A 978 -18.25 -17.93 -45.16
N ILE A 979 -18.58 -19.02 -45.85
CA ILE A 979 -18.11 -19.27 -47.21
C ILE A 979 -18.58 -18.16 -48.16
N ASP A 980 -19.83 -17.71 -48.02
CA ASP A 980 -20.39 -16.64 -48.85
C ASP A 980 -19.77 -15.27 -48.52
N GLU A 981 -19.48 -14.97 -47.25
CA GLU A 981 -18.87 -13.71 -46.81
C GLU A 981 -17.36 -13.62 -47.10
N TYR A 982 -16.61 -14.72 -46.93
CA TYR A 982 -15.14 -14.73 -46.95
C TYR A 982 -14.53 -15.29 -48.24
N SER A 983 -15.35 -15.52 -49.29
CA SER A 983 -14.86 -15.95 -50.61
C SER A 983 -15.42 -15.07 -51.73
N ASN A 984 -14.79 -13.92 -51.98
CA ASN A 984 -15.21 -13.00 -53.03
C ASN A 984 -14.54 -13.27 -54.40
N TRP A 985 -13.40 -13.97 -54.42
CA TRP A 985 -12.72 -14.33 -55.66
C TRP A 985 -13.33 -15.61 -56.24
N LYS A 986 -13.80 -15.51 -57.48
CA LYS A 986 -14.37 -16.64 -58.24
C LYS A 986 -13.59 -16.77 -59.54
N PRO A 987 -12.64 -17.69 -59.61
CA PRO A 987 -11.89 -17.82 -60.84
C PRO A 987 -12.75 -18.50 -61.93
N LEU A 988 -12.51 -18.12 -63.19
CA LEU A 988 -13.33 -18.51 -64.34
C LEU A 988 -13.14 -19.99 -64.76
N ASP A 989 -12.03 -20.60 -64.37
CA ASP A 989 -11.66 -21.97 -64.74
C ASP A 989 -12.21 -22.97 -63.70
N LEU A 990 -13.11 -23.84 -64.16
CA LEU A 990 -13.80 -24.84 -63.33
C LEU A 990 -12.88 -25.98 -62.87
N GLN A 991 -11.72 -26.17 -63.52
CA GLN A 991 -10.75 -27.23 -63.26
C GLN A 991 -9.53 -26.75 -62.44
N LEU A 992 -9.56 -25.54 -61.88
CA LEU A 992 -8.42 -24.98 -61.13
C LEU A 992 -7.95 -25.79 -59.92
N GLU A 993 -8.83 -26.63 -59.37
CA GLU A 993 -8.56 -27.48 -58.22
C GLU A 993 -8.40 -28.96 -58.60
N GLU A 994 -8.41 -29.31 -59.89
CA GLU A 994 -8.12 -30.66 -60.36
C GLU A 994 -6.61 -30.93 -60.28
N ILE A 995 -6.25 -32.15 -59.86
CA ILE A 995 -4.87 -32.60 -59.68
C ILE A 995 -4.51 -33.38 -60.95
N ASP A 996 -3.50 -32.93 -61.70
CA ASP A 996 -2.91 -33.73 -62.78
C ASP A 996 -1.83 -34.65 -62.17
N ASP A 997 -1.90 -35.95 -62.46
CA ASP A 997 -1.03 -36.97 -61.85
C ASP A 997 0.46 -36.89 -62.28
N GLU A 998 0.80 -36.03 -63.26
CA GLU A 998 2.17 -35.81 -63.81
C GLU A 998 2.79 -34.46 -63.39
N ASP A 999 2.49 -33.98 -62.18
CA ASP A 999 2.94 -32.67 -61.73
C ASP A 999 4.35 -32.67 -61.12
N ARG A 1000 5.32 -32.07 -61.84
CA ARG A 1000 6.66 -31.69 -61.32
C ARG A 1000 6.62 -30.94 -59.97
N ILE A 1001 5.50 -30.30 -59.66
CA ILE A 1001 5.27 -29.58 -58.39
C ILE A 1001 5.18 -30.54 -57.20
N ASP A 1002 4.62 -31.73 -57.38
CA ASP A 1002 4.46 -32.71 -56.31
C ASP A 1002 5.83 -33.27 -55.88
N GLU A 1003 6.71 -33.58 -56.84
CA GLU A 1003 8.11 -33.94 -56.56
C GLU A 1003 8.87 -32.81 -55.87
N GLN A 1004 8.69 -31.56 -56.34
CA GLN A 1004 9.33 -30.40 -55.74
C GLN A 1004 8.86 -30.13 -54.30
N MET A 1005 7.58 -30.35 -54.03
CA MET A 1005 6.97 -30.22 -52.71
C MET A 1005 7.46 -31.32 -51.77
N ASN A 1006 7.48 -32.58 -52.20
CA ASN A 1006 8.03 -33.66 -51.38
C ASN A 1006 9.49 -33.40 -51.02
N ALA A 1007 10.33 -33.04 -52.00
CA ALA A 1007 11.71 -32.67 -51.75
C ALA A 1007 11.84 -31.44 -50.82
N PHE A 1008 10.93 -30.47 -50.92
CA PHE A 1008 10.92 -29.32 -50.01
C PHE A 1008 10.63 -29.74 -48.58
N LEU A 1009 9.62 -30.57 -48.38
CA LEU A 1009 9.24 -30.99 -47.05
C LEU A 1009 10.34 -31.88 -46.41
N THR A 1010 11.02 -32.72 -47.20
CA THR A 1010 12.20 -33.48 -46.74
C THR A 1010 13.39 -32.59 -46.41
N ASP A 1011 13.66 -31.54 -47.20
CA ASP A 1011 14.71 -30.55 -46.91
C ASP A 1011 14.50 -29.85 -45.54
N HIS A 1012 13.26 -29.79 -45.06
CA HIS A 1012 12.88 -29.11 -43.80
C HIS A 1012 12.39 -30.09 -42.73
N PHE A 1013 12.77 -31.37 -42.82
CA PHE A 1013 12.34 -32.44 -41.91
C PHE A 1013 12.50 -32.08 -40.43
N GLU A 1014 13.65 -31.51 -40.03
CA GLU A 1014 13.93 -31.14 -38.63
C GLU A 1014 12.89 -30.19 -38.02
N ILE A 1015 12.37 -29.25 -38.82
CA ILE A 1015 11.36 -28.28 -38.36
C ILE A 1015 10.05 -29.00 -38.09
N TYR A 1016 9.65 -29.87 -39.01
CA TYR A 1016 8.39 -30.60 -38.92
C TYR A 1016 8.43 -31.66 -37.81
N ASP A 1017 9.59 -32.24 -37.52
CA ASP A 1017 9.79 -33.17 -36.41
C ASP A 1017 9.60 -32.46 -35.06
N GLU A 1018 10.20 -31.27 -34.89
CA GLU A 1018 10.00 -30.44 -33.70
C GLU A 1018 8.57 -29.90 -33.57
N LEU A 1019 7.93 -29.50 -34.68
CA LEU A 1019 6.50 -29.15 -34.66
C LEU A 1019 5.65 -30.33 -34.22
N THR A 1020 5.98 -31.53 -34.69
CA THR A 1020 5.27 -32.75 -34.32
C THR A 1020 5.50 -33.13 -32.86
N SER A 1021 6.74 -32.98 -32.35
CA SER A 1021 7.07 -33.20 -30.93
C SER A 1021 6.22 -32.28 -30.03
N MET A 1022 6.11 -30.99 -30.39
CA MET A 1022 5.29 -30.03 -29.65
C MET A 1022 3.78 -30.29 -29.76
N LYS A 1023 3.26 -30.64 -30.95
CA LYS A 1023 1.84 -30.94 -31.11
C LYS A 1023 1.44 -32.20 -30.31
N ARG A 1024 2.31 -33.22 -30.24
CA ARG A 1024 2.11 -34.45 -29.44
C ARG A 1024 1.95 -34.22 -27.94
N VAL A 1025 2.53 -33.14 -27.39
CA VAL A 1025 2.34 -32.79 -25.97
C VAL A 1025 0.87 -32.44 -25.67
N LYS A 1026 0.13 -31.92 -26.66
CA LYS A 1026 -1.26 -31.48 -26.48
C LYS A 1026 -2.29 -32.52 -26.92
N SER A 1027 -2.01 -33.24 -28.01
CA SER A 1027 -2.90 -34.24 -28.61
C SER A 1027 -2.13 -35.08 -29.62
N GLU A 1028 -2.59 -36.29 -29.93
CA GLU A 1028 -2.00 -37.12 -30.99
C GLU A 1028 -2.32 -36.51 -32.38
N PRO A 1029 -1.34 -35.89 -33.07
CA PRO A 1029 -1.61 -35.15 -34.30
C PRO A 1029 -1.71 -36.10 -35.50
N ILE A 1030 -2.62 -35.82 -36.44
CA ILE A 1030 -2.75 -36.57 -37.68
C ILE A 1030 -1.66 -36.07 -38.65
N ARG A 1031 -0.53 -36.77 -38.71
CA ARG A 1031 0.63 -36.41 -39.53
C ARG A 1031 0.75 -37.33 -40.74
N THR A 1032 1.37 -36.83 -41.81
CA THR A 1032 1.66 -37.67 -42.99
C THR A 1032 2.99 -38.42 -42.81
N GLU A 1033 3.05 -39.65 -43.32
CA GLU A 1033 4.18 -40.56 -43.19
C GLU A 1033 5.13 -40.41 -44.38
N ILE A 1034 6.41 -40.19 -44.10
CA ILE A 1034 7.50 -40.30 -45.10
C ILE A 1034 8.64 -41.07 -44.45
N ASP A 1035 9.23 -42.00 -45.20
CA ASP A 1035 10.33 -42.87 -44.74
C ASP A 1035 10.02 -43.58 -43.40
N ASN A 1036 8.77 -44.02 -43.20
CA ASN A 1036 8.24 -44.65 -41.98
C ASN A 1036 8.19 -43.76 -40.73
N HIS A 1037 8.23 -42.43 -40.88
CA HIS A 1037 8.12 -41.47 -39.78
C HIS A 1037 6.92 -40.52 -39.98
N LEU A 1038 6.05 -40.44 -38.98
CA LEU A 1038 4.89 -39.53 -38.94
C LEU A 1038 5.33 -38.12 -38.53
N VAL A 1039 5.87 -37.36 -39.49
CA VAL A 1039 6.56 -36.08 -39.23
C VAL A 1039 5.96 -34.90 -40.00
N TYR A 1040 5.36 -35.14 -41.16
CA TYR A 1040 5.01 -34.09 -42.13
C TYR A 1040 3.67 -33.42 -41.82
N PRO A 1041 3.40 -32.21 -42.36
CA PRO A 1041 2.12 -31.52 -42.20
C PRO A 1041 0.91 -32.40 -42.51
N GLU A 1042 -0.27 -31.97 -42.09
CA GLU A 1042 -1.48 -32.73 -42.36
C GLU A 1042 -1.69 -32.85 -43.90
N SER A 1043 -2.36 -33.91 -44.34
CA SER A 1043 -2.60 -34.11 -45.79
C SER A 1043 -3.37 -32.94 -46.42
N ASN A 1044 -4.24 -32.31 -45.64
CA ASN A 1044 -4.97 -31.10 -46.02
C ASN A 1044 -4.02 -29.91 -46.22
N ASP A 1045 -3.08 -29.68 -45.30
CA ASP A 1045 -2.08 -28.61 -45.41
C ASP A 1045 -1.22 -28.76 -46.65
N ILE A 1046 -0.75 -29.99 -46.92
CA ILE A 1046 0.03 -30.31 -48.11
C ILE A 1046 -0.80 -30.03 -49.38
N ALA A 1047 -2.09 -30.38 -49.38
CA ALA A 1047 -2.98 -30.08 -50.50
C ALA A 1047 -3.13 -28.56 -50.73
N ILE A 1048 -3.24 -27.76 -49.67
CA ILE A 1048 -3.26 -26.29 -49.77
C ILE A 1048 -1.93 -25.75 -50.31
N MET A 1049 -0.78 -26.25 -49.82
CA MET A 1049 0.55 -25.87 -50.31
C MET A 1049 0.73 -26.19 -51.80
N LYS A 1050 0.33 -27.39 -52.24
CA LYS A 1050 0.39 -27.82 -53.64
C LYS A 1050 -0.52 -26.95 -54.52
N LEU A 1051 -1.75 -26.69 -54.08
CA LEU A 1051 -2.69 -25.82 -54.77
C LEU A 1051 -2.10 -24.41 -54.95
N ALA A 1052 -1.55 -23.82 -53.88
CA ALA A 1052 -0.95 -22.50 -53.93
C ALA A 1052 0.28 -22.45 -54.87
N ALA A 1053 1.13 -23.49 -54.84
CA ALA A 1053 2.27 -23.60 -55.75
C ALA A 1053 1.84 -23.66 -57.23
N ARG A 1054 0.80 -24.44 -57.56
CA ARG A 1054 0.23 -24.51 -58.92
C ARG A 1054 -0.30 -23.15 -59.38
N LEU A 1055 -1.09 -22.50 -58.53
CA LEU A 1055 -1.66 -21.19 -58.84
C LEU A 1055 -0.57 -20.12 -59.03
N ALA A 1056 0.51 -20.19 -58.25
CA ALA A 1056 1.64 -19.27 -58.38
C ALA A 1056 2.35 -19.36 -59.75
N GLN A 1057 2.32 -20.53 -60.41
CA GLN A 1057 2.91 -20.74 -61.74
C GLN A 1057 2.00 -20.33 -62.90
N ARG A 1058 0.72 -19.99 -62.64
CA ARG A 1058 -0.24 -19.59 -63.68
C ARG A 1058 -0.35 -18.05 -63.78
N PRO A 1059 -0.66 -17.51 -64.98
CA PRO A 1059 -0.92 -16.08 -65.17
C PRO A 1059 -2.42 -15.75 -65.00
N PHE A 1060 -2.75 -14.79 -64.13
CA PHE A 1060 -4.13 -14.28 -63.95
C PHE A 1060 -4.23 -12.81 -64.40
N LYS A 1061 -5.40 -12.29 -64.75
CA LYS A 1061 -5.49 -10.94 -65.38
C LYS A 1061 -5.31 -9.76 -64.40
N ASP A 1062 -5.74 -9.90 -63.15
CA ASP A 1062 -5.78 -8.80 -62.16
C ASP A 1062 -5.18 -9.16 -60.78
N VAL A 1063 -4.41 -10.24 -60.73
CA VAL A 1063 -3.81 -10.77 -59.49
C VAL A 1063 -2.31 -10.48 -59.48
N GLY A 1064 -1.83 -9.84 -58.42
CA GLY A 1064 -0.42 -9.49 -58.24
C GLY A 1064 0.38 -10.59 -57.56
N SER A 1065 -0.21 -11.18 -56.53
CA SER A 1065 0.44 -12.22 -55.73
C SER A 1065 -0.59 -13.17 -55.14
N LEU A 1066 -0.10 -14.33 -54.70
CA LEU A 1066 -0.89 -15.33 -53.98
C LEU A 1066 -0.37 -15.42 -52.55
N ILE A 1067 -1.30 -15.44 -51.58
CA ILE A 1067 -0.98 -15.45 -50.16
C ILE A 1067 -1.85 -16.48 -49.46
N ILE A 1068 -1.30 -17.23 -48.50
CA ILE A 1068 -2.06 -18.07 -47.58
C ILE A 1068 -2.14 -17.35 -46.23
N ALA A 1069 -3.35 -17.14 -45.73
CA ALA A 1069 -3.59 -16.64 -44.38
C ALA A 1069 -3.76 -17.82 -43.42
N THR A 1070 -2.76 -18.06 -42.57
CA THR A 1070 -2.72 -19.17 -41.61
C THR A 1070 -1.82 -18.84 -40.43
N ARG A 1071 -2.14 -19.39 -39.26
CA ARG A 1071 -1.31 -19.33 -38.05
C ARG A 1071 -0.61 -20.64 -37.74
N ASP A 1072 -0.77 -21.67 -38.58
CA ASP A 1072 -0.14 -22.95 -38.30
C ASP A 1072 1.38 -22.86 -38.47
N GLY A 1073 2.12 -23.39 -37.51
CA GLY A 1073 3.57 -23.56 -37.57
C GLY A 1073 4.03 -24.24 -38.85
N ASP A 1074 3.23 -25.17 -39.37
CA ASP A 1074 3.51 -25.96 -40.57
C ASP A 1074 3.71 -25.07 -41.83
N PHE A 1075 3.09 -23.89 -41.86
CA PHE A 1075 3.31 -22.87 -42.88
C PHE A 1075 4.19 -21.71 -42.39
N THR A 1076 3.95 -21.22 -41.17
CA THR A 1076 4.53 -19.94 -40.71
C THR A 1076 6.02 -20.00 -40.43
N LEU A 1077 6.54 -21.15 -39.97
CA LEU A 1077 7.98 -21.32 -39.76
C LEU A 1077 8.75 -21.34 -41.09
N VAL A 1078 8.17 -21.93 -42.13
CA VAL A 1078 8.80 -22.05 -43.45
C VAL A 1078 8.27 -21.04 -44.47
N ALA A 1079 7.50 -20.04 -44.03
CA ALA A 1079 6.81 -19.06 -44.86
C ALA A 1079 7.70 -18.45 -45.96
N ARG A 1080 8.91 -18.03 -45.59
CA ARG A 1080 9.87 -17.43 -46.54
C ARG A 1080 10.48 -18.46 -47.48
N ALA A 1081 10.68 -19.69 -47.03
CA ALA A 1081 11.19 -20.76 -47.88
C ALA A 1081 10.14 -21.16 -48.94
N LEU A 1082 8.85 -21.17 -48.57
CA LEU A 1082 7.72 -21.35 -49.50
C LEU A 1082 7.64 -20.22 -50.54
N GLU A 1083 7.76 -18.97 -50.11
CA GLU A 1083 7.78 -17.81 -51.02
C GLU A 1083 8.94 -17.87 -52.01
N GLU A 1084 10.15 -18.18 -51.54
CA GLU A 1084 11.34 -18.23 -52.39
C GLU A 1084 11.31 -19.38 -53.41
N ARG A 1085 10.78 -20.55 -53.02
CA ARG A 1085 10.77 -21.76 -53.87
C ARG A 1085 9.55 -21.85 -54.78
N PHE A 1086 8.37 -21.53 -54.27
CA PHE A 1086 7.09 -21.72 -54.98
C PHE A 1086 6.38 -20.43 -55.37
N GLY A 1087 6.77 -19.27 -54.81
CA GLY A 1087 6.27 -17.97 -55.25
C GLY A 1087 4.97 -17.48 -54.63
N PHE A 1088 4.48 -18.15 -53.58
CA PHE A 1088 3.33 -17.69 -52.80
C PHE A 1088 3.75 -17.28 -51.39
N GLY A 1089 3.12 -16.25 -50.85
CA GLY A 1089 3.37 -15.76 -49.49
C GLY A 1089 2.55 -16.51 -48.44
N VAL A 1090 2.99 -16.42 -47.19
CA VAL A 1090 2.22 -16.85 -46.01
C VAL A 1090 2.13 -15.67 -45.05
N VAL A 1091 0.93 -15.39 -44.52
CA VAL A 1091 0.67 -14.30 -43.57
C VAL A 1091 -0.06 -14.84 -42.35
N LYS A 1092 0.46 -14.55 -41.16
CA LYS A 1092 -0.17 -14.96 -39.89
C LYS A 1092 -0.99 -13.86 -39.23
N ASN A 1093 -0.68 -12.61 -39.58
CA ASN A 1093 -1.25 -11.40 -39.00
C ASN A 1093 -1.28 -10.26 -40.03
N SER A 1094 -1.88 -9.15 -39.63
CA SER A 1094 -2.05 -7.97 -40.47
C SER A 1094 -0.75 -7.25 -40.80
N ARG A 1095 0.24 -7.23 -39.89
CA ARG A 1095 1.58 -6.66 -40.14
C ARG A 1095 2.25 -7.35 -41.34
N MET A 1096 2.17 -8.68 -41.41
CA MET A 1096 2.68 -9.43 -42.55
C MET A 1096 1.85 -9.19 -43.81
N LEU A 1097 0.53 -9.08 -43.70
CA LEU A 1097 -0.34 -8.79 -44.84
C LEU A 1097 -0.01 -7.43 -45.50
N GLN A 1098 0.32 -6.42 -44.72
CA GLN A 1098 0.61 -5.08 -45.23
C GLN A 1098 1.79 -5.03 -46.20
N SER A 1099 2.81 -5.90 -46.05
CA SER A 1099 3.92 -5.96 -47.00
C SER A 1099 3.51 -6.40 -48.41
N TRP A 1100 2.27 -6.87 -48.58
CA TRP A 1100 1.71 -7.33 -49.85
C TRP A 1100 0.61 -6.41 -50.41
N ILE A 1101 0.13 -5.44 -49.62
CA ILE A 1101 -0.93 -4.51 -50.02
C ILE A 1101 -0.35 -3.17 -50.50
N ASN A 1102 0.83 -2.80 -49.99
CA ASN A 1102 1.42 -1.46 -50.15
C ASN A 1102 2.30 -1.30 -51.40
#